data_AF-A0AAV5GLS5-F1
#
_entry.id   AF-A0AAV5GLS5-F1
#
_cell.length_a   1.000
_cell.length_b   1.000
_cell.length_c   1.000
_cell.angle_alpha   90.00
_cell.angle_beta   90.00
_cell.angle_gamma   90.00
#
_symmetry.space_group_name_H-M   'P 1'
#
loop_
_entity.id
_entity.type
_entity.pdbx_description
1 polymer ?
#
loop_
_entity_poly.entity_id
_entity_poly.type
_entity_poly.pdbx_seq_one_letter_code
_entity_poly.pdbx_strand_id
1 'polypeptide(L)'
;MSSFAVRLDRLLDQLRTLSSSPSDDPSSRLQRLVVRTERAYSALRDAGTPAPAELFVRLRGRLEELGDGLLDAQSAAGETGGSPSWAQLFTEAGQVLRDVEELLQGTSGAHTSASKSHSRTPSVDLPRRMPTSQPVLSASTSAAADLDAYLASSARTRTSPTSSASPTPVAFARATALSEACSLFLLAHDPTNVLPPGETLRSIFRSHNVPTEAADKSAEPSASLESRISTQLHRAYFDSFAALFAPGSSASSADKLEAWSRLAQDLQDAALPLVPSRLKTDDGSGVSARDDLSRALAPSTAAAWEPKVALEAVERVVHTLSRLCAPARDAEARSLAADASAAAQGAAGGSQLVALVQRTLELARGMDDDMRRFRRGVAGELAGEDDLREVVREEAGARERTVVLEWFGGKEGVKSETWRCCARALGREVGETGEVVKEDVAAALAATLFADDSIALPPFDASSADSSAPAPPNLLPPILLVPSPRLFDLQNRFQALVILACLATLAGPAPPSTAAEQPAALVSRLWTILESEFAPPAPSPAQLASSSSPPASEPSPTRLANLADELIAYRRRSADATASPPPGEEEAARMRASVDRVLRTQDPVYKLFKGRLREAVGAAMRDAVSAAEGARGEPVQRVPTGAMRSGREVARGGTPRAKGAERAQRRVRDVRMVVPKGFEAPTVLREKVEETVRERLVQEVWGWVEEVWGGVLGWKRADVDESAASA
;
A
#
# COMPACT_ATOMS: atom_id res chain seq x y z
N MET A 1 -43.06 21.69 18.82
CA MET A 1 -42.17 21.23 17.73
C MET A 1 -40.83 21.90 17.95
N SER A 2 -39.71 21.15 17.90
CA SER A 2 -38.38 21.74 18.12
C SER A 2 -38.07 22.80 17.06
N SER A 3 -37.29 23.82 17.41
CA SER A 3 -36.80 24.85 16.48
C SER A 3 -36.11 24.24 15.25
N PHE A 4 -35.44 23.09 15.45
CA PHE A 4 -34.89 22.25 14.39
C PHE A 4 -35.93 21.83 13.33
N ALA A 5 -37.07 21.28 13.75
CA ALA A 5 -38.10 20.80 12.84
C ALA A 5 -38.65 21.93 11.95
N VAL A 6 -38.92 23.11 12.55
CA VAL A 6 -39.41 24.29 11.84
C VAL A 6 -38.39 24.80 10.81
N ARG A 7 -37.10 24.79 11.16
CA ARG A 7 -36.03 25.21 10.25
C ARG A 7 -35.85 24.25 9.08
N LEU A 8 -35.88 22.94 9.34
CA LEU A 8 -35.76 21.93 8.29
C LEU A 8 -36.98 21.94 7.35
N ASP A 9 -38.20 22.07 7.85
CA ASP A 9 -39.40 22.22 7.02
C ASP A 9 -39.30 23.45 6.11
N ARG A 10 -38.88 24.60 6.66
CA ARG A 10 -38.66 25.83 5.89
C ARG A 10 -37.61 25.66 4.79
N LEU A 11 -36.48 25.00 5.10
CA LEU A 11 -35.43 24.72 4.13
C LEU A 11 -35.95 23.83 3.00
N LEU A 12 -36.66 22.74 3.32
CA LEU A 12 -37.21 21.83 2.33
C LEU A 12 -38.24 22.52 1.42
N ASP A 13 -39.08 23.40 1.97
CA ASP A 13 -40.03 24.18 1.17
C ASP A 13 -39.33 25.15 0.21
N GLN A 14 -38.28 25.85 0.65
CA GLN A 14 -37.47 26.70 -0.25
C GLN A 14 -36.84 25.88 -1.39
N LEU A 15 -36.32 24.68 -1.07
CA LEU A 15 -35.69 23.81 -2.08
C LEU A 15 -36.68 23.21 -3.07
N ARG A 16 -37.93 22.93 -2.64
CA ARG A 16 -39.02 22.54 -3.55
C ARG A 16 -39.34 23.64 -4.55
N THR A 17 -39.40 24.90 -4.10
CA THR A 17 -39.67 26.03 -5.01
C THR A 17 -38.58 26.16 -6.08
N LEU A 18 -37.31 25.95 -5.70
CA LEU A 18 -36.18 26.00 -6.63
C LEU A 18 -36.14 24.82 -7.60
N SER A 19 -36.43 23.61 -7.13
CA SER A 19 -36.41 22.41 -7.96
C SER A 19 -37.62 22.29 -8.91
N SER A 20 -38.65 23.11 -8.74
CA SER A 20 -39.83 23.12 -9.61
C SER A 20 -39.64 23.86 -10.94
N SER A 21 -38.48 24.50 -11.16
CA SER A 21 -38.17 25.18 -12.42
C SER A 21 -37.81 24.16 -13.51
N PRO A 22 -38.57 24.05 -14.62
CA PRO A 22 -38.47 22.95 -15.59
C PRO A 22 -37.29 23.04 -16.58
N SER A 23 -36.28 23.89 -16.35
CA SER A 23 -35.37 24.32 -17.41
C SER A 23 -34.01 23.61 -17.51
N ASP A 24 -33.48 22.93 -16.47
CA ASP A 24 -32.06 22.49 -16.50
C ASP A 24 -31.75 21.16 -15.80
N ASP A 25 -30.87 20.36 -16.41
CA ASP A 25 -30.34 19.07 -15.89
C ASP A 25 -29.80 19.08 -14.43
N PRO A 26 -29.11 20.12 -13.92
CA PRO A 26 -28.70 20.22 -12.51
C PRO A 26 -29.88 20.19 -11.51
N SER A 27 -31.08 20.61 -11.91
CA SER A 27 -32.27 20.57 -11.05
C SER A 27 -32.67 19.13 -10.68
N SER A 28 -32.38 18.16 -11.54
CA SER A 28 -32.73 16.74 -11.34
C SER A 28 -31.93 16.08 -10.21
N ARG A 29 -30.67 16.50 -10.02
CA ARG A 29 -29.82 16.02 -8.92
C ARG A 29 -30.28 16.63 -7.61
N LEU A 30 -30.51 17.95 -7.58
CA LEU A 30 -30.98 18.64 -6.39
C LEU A 30 -32.35 18.10 -5.93
N GLN A 31 -33.27 17.86 -6.85
CA GLN A 31 -34.58 17.27 -6.55
C GLN A 31 -34.46 15.88 -5.92
N ARG A 32 -33.56 15.02 -6.44
CA ARG A 32 -33.29 13.70 -5.85
C ARG A 32 -32.74 13.80 -4.44
N LEU A 33 -31.88 14.77 -4.17
CA LEU A 33 -31.32 15.00 -2.84
C LEU A 33 -32.38 15.49 -1.85
N VAL A 34 -33.22 16.46 -2.27
CA VAL A 34 -34.36 16.94 -1.47
C VAL A 34 -35.29 15.79 -1.07
N VAL A 35 -35.68 14.94 -2.01
CA VAL A 35 -36.54 13.76 -1.72
C VAL A 35 -35.88 12.77 -0.76
N ARG A 36 -34.55 12.57 -0.85
CA ARG A 36 -33.82 11.69 0.09
C ARG A 36 -33.78 12.28 1.50
N THR A 37 -33.54 13.58 1.62
CA THR A 37 -33.53 14.29 2.90
C THR A 37 -34.92 14.29 3.53
N GLU A 38 -35.98 14.49 2.73
CA GLU A 38 -37.37 14.37 3.18
C GLU A 38 -37.71 12.98 3.72
N ARG A 39 -37.29 11.91 3.03
CA ARG A 39 -37.52 10.54 3.51
C ARG A 39 -36.77 10.23 4.80
N ALA A 40 -35.54 10.74 4.94
CA ALA A 40 -34.79 10.60 6.19
C ALA A 40 -35.47 11.38 7.33
N TYR A 41 -35.97 12.58 7.03
CA TYR A 41 -36.68 13.41 7.99
C TYR A 41 -38.06 12.83 8.37
N SER A 42 -38.81 12.26 7.42
CA SER A 42 -40.08 11.60 7.71
C SER A 42 -39.87 10.38 8.60
N ALA A 43 -38.85 9.56 8.31
CA ALA A 43 -38.50 8.42 9.17
C ALA A 43 -38.13 8.86 10.59
N LEU A 44 -37.42 9.98 10.75
CA LEU A 44 -37.12 10.56 12.06
C LEU A 44 -38.39 11.06 12.77
N ARG A 45 -39.31 11.69 12.03
CA ARG A 45 -40.58 12.19 12.55
C ARG A 45 -41.51 11.05 13.00
N ASP A 46 -41.57 9.98 12.22
CA ASP A 46 -42.41 8.80 12.48
C ASP A 46 -41.91 8.02 13.71
N ALA A 47 -40.60 8.02 13.98
CA ALA A 47 -40.01 7.40 15.17
C ALA A 47 -40.40 8.09 16.48
N GLY A 48 -40.80 9.37 16.44
CA GLY A 48 -41.14 10.15 17.63
C GLY A 48 -39.93 10.44 18.54
N THR A 49 -40.19 11.03 19.71
CA THR A 49 -39.14 11.25 20.73
C THR A 49 -39.31 10.24 21.88
N PRO A 50 -38.28 9.42 22.21
CA PRO A 50 -36.91 9.45 21.70
C PRO A 50 -36.72 8.67 20.38
N ALA A 51 -36.10 9.29 19.38
CA ALA A 51 -35.72 8.63 18.14
C ALA A 51 -34.33 7.94 18.26
N PRO A 52 -34.10 6.80 17.59
CA PRO A 52 -32.79 6.15 17.54
C PRO A 52 -31.70 7.06 16.95
N ALA A 53 -30.49 7.00 17.53
CA ALA A 53 -29.32 7.78 17.07
C ALA A 53 -28.98 7.54 15.58
N GLU A 54 -29.22 6.32 15.09
CA GLU A 54 -29.01 5.94 13.69
C GLU A 54 -29.81 6.81 12.71
N LEU A 55 -31.03 7.22 13.09
CA LEU A 55 -31.87 8.07 12.24
C LEU A 55 -31.31 9.49 12.16
N PHE A 56 -30.73 10.00 13.24
CA PHE A 56 -30.04 11.29 13.24
C PHE A 56 -28.74 11.25 12.43
N VAL A 57 -27.93 10.19 12.55
CA VAL A 57 -26.73 9.98 11.72
C VAL A 57 -27.10 9.91 10.24
N ARG A 58 -28.18 9.18 9.91
CA ARG A 58 -28.69 9.08 8.54
C ARG A 58 -29.15 10.43 8.01
N LEU A 59 -29.87 11.21 8.81
CA LEU A 59 -30.31 12.55 8.41
C LEU A 59 -29.12 13.50 8.20
N ARG A 60 -28.11 13.43 9.07
CA ARG A 60 -26.86 14.21 8.92
C ARG A 60 -26.18 13.93 7.57
N GLY A 61 -25.97 12.66 7.24
CA GLY A 61 -25.35 12.30 5.95
C GLY A 61 -26.16 12.79 4.74
N ARG A 62 -27.50 12.81 4.82
CA ARG A 62 -28.34 13.37 3.74
C ARG A 62 -28.29 14.88 3.65
N LEU A 63 -28.12 15.58 4.78
CA LEU A 63 -27.93 17.03 4.79
C LEU A 63 -26.53 17.43 4.26
N GLU A 64 -25.50 16.63 4.51
CA GLU A 64 -24.16 16.80 3.90
C GLU A 64 -24.24 16.63 2.38
N GLU A 65 -24.84 15.53 1.89
CA GLU A 65 -25.08 15.31 0.45
C GLU A 65 -25.88 16.46 -0.20
N LEU A 66 -26.86 17.01 0.53
CA LEU A 66 -27.65 18.15 0.09
C LEU A 66 -26.81 19.43 -0.01
N GLY A 67 -25.88 19.65 0.93
CA GLY A 67 -24.94 20.76 0.90
C GLY A 67 -24.04 20.74 -0.34
N ASP A 68 -23.49 19.57 -0.67
CA ASP A 68 -22.69 19.37 -1.89
C ASP A 68 -23.54 19.62 -3.15
N GLY A 69 -24.77 19.10 -3.17
CA GLY A 69 -25.70 19.33 -4.27
C GLY A 69 -26.10 20.79 -4.47
N LEU A 70 -26.12 21.59 -3.40
CA LEU A 70 -26.36 23.03 -3.48
C LEU A 70 -25.17 23.79 -4.10
N LEU A 71 -23.93 23.39 -3.81
CA LEU A 71 -22.73 23.96 -4.43
C LEU A 71 -22.71 23.69 -5.93
N ASP A 72 -23.00 22.44 -6.32
CA ASP A 72 -23.12 22.05 -7.72
C ASP A 72 -24.22 22.86 -8.43
N ALA A 73 -25.40 23.00 -7.81
CA ALA A 73 -26.50 23.75 -8.39
C ALA A 73 -26.19 25.25 -8.50
N GLN A 74 -25.50 25.84 -7.52
CA GLN A 74 -25.07 27.24 -7.55
C GLN A 74 -24.09 27.49 -8.70
N SER A 75 -23.10 26.61 -8.89
CA SER A 75 -22.13 26.74 -9.98
C SER A 75 -22.78 26.62 -11.35
N ALA A 76 -23.85 25.83 -11.48
CA ALA A 76 -24.60 25.66 -12.72
C ALA A 76 -25.61 26.78 -13.00
N ALA A 77 -26.21 27.40 -11.97
CA ALA A 77 -27.33 28.32 -12.13
C ALA A 77 -26.96 29.71 -12.69
N GLY A 78 -25.69 30.11 -12.65
CA GLY A 78 -25.26 31.46 -13.04
C GLY A 78 -25.88 32.58 -12.19
N GLU A 79 -25.30 33.78 -12.22
CA GLU A 79 -25.78 34.93 -11.42
C GLU A 79 -27.05 35.60 -11.98
N THR A 80 -28.05 34.82 -12.41
CA THR A 80 -29.32 35.40 -12.88
C THR A 80 -30.21 35.74 -11.68
N GLY A 81 -30.19 37.02 -11.30
CA GLY A 81 -30.89 37.57 -10.14
C GLY A 81 -32.41 37.43 -10.22
N GLY A 82 -33.00 36.69 -9.27
CA GLY A 82 -34.45 36.59 -9.13
C GLY A 82 -34.97 35.52 -8.16
N SER A 83 -34.11 34.79 -7.45
CA SER A 83 -34.48 33.66 -6.58
C SER A 83 -33.74 33.75 -5.24
N PRO A 84 -34.18 33.03 -4.17
CA PRO A 84 -33.58 33.11 -2.84
C PRO A 84 -32.06 33.10 -2.91
N SER A 85 -31.41 33.97 -2.13
CA SER A 85 -29.96 34.06 -2.21
C SER A 85 -29.38 32.69 -1.83
N TRP A 86 -28.57 32.10 -2.72
CA TRP A 86 -27.90 30.84 -2.45
C TRP A 86 -27.19 30.85 -1.09
N ALA A 87 -26.62 32.01 -0.72
CA ALA A 87 -26.05 32.26 0.60
C ALA A 87 -27.01 31.98 1.76
N GLN A 88 -28.29 32.34 1.64
CA GLN A 88 -29.30 32.04 2.64
C GLN A 88 -29.54 30.53 2.75
N LEU A 89 -29.63 29.80 1.62
CA LEU A 89 -29.83 28.35 1.62
C LEU A 89 -28.66 27.61 2.28
N PHE A 90 -27.41 28.00 1.97
CA PHE A 90 -26.23 27.44 2.63
C PHE A 90 -26.21 27.73 4.13
N THR A 91 -26.61 28.94 4.52
CA THR A 91 -26.69 29.32 5.94
C THR A 91 -27.76 28.51 6.66
N GLU A 92 -28.94 28.35 6.06
CA GLU A 92 -30.04 27.55 6.63
C GLU A 92 -29.65 26.06 6.70
N ALA A 93 -29.06 25.49 5.65
CA ALA A 93 -28.58 24.10 5.64
C ALA A 93 -27.48 23.83 6.68
N GLY A 94 -26.48 24.72 6.78
CA GLY A 94 -25.42 24.63 7.79
C GLY A 94 -25.96 24.77 9.22
N GLN A 95 -26.99 25.60 9.43
CA GLN A 95 -27.63 25.71 10.73
C GLN A 95 -28.39 24.43 11.11
N VAL A 96 -29.12 23.82 10.17
CA VAL A 96 -29.82 22.55 10.41
C VAL A 96 -28.83 21.43 10.71
N LEU A 97 -27.68 21.38 10.03
CA LEU A 97 -26.61 20.42 10.33
C LEU A 97 -26.09 20.57 11.76
N ARG A 98 -25.81 21.79 12.21
CA ARG A 98 -25.37 22.05 13.60
C ARG A 98 -26.42 21.64 14.62
N ASP A 99 -27.70 21.90 14.35
CA ASP A 99 -28.80 21.48 15.22
C ASP A 99 -28.87 19.93 15.34
N VAL A 100 -28.62 19.18 14.25
CA VAL A 100 -28.58 17.70 14.28
C VAL A 100 -27.40 17.20 15.10
N GLU A 101 -26.24 17.83 14.99
CA GLU A 101 -25.06 17.48 15.78
C GLU A 101 -25.27 17.73 17.28
N GLU A 102 -25.90 18.85 17.64
CA GLU A 102 -26.24 19.15 19.05
C GLU A 102 -27.22 18.12 19.61
N LEU A 103 -28.23 17.72 18.84
CA LEU A 103 -29.17 16.66 19.23
C LEU A 103 -28.47 15.30 19.38
N LEU A 104 -27.54 14.95 18.48
CA LEU A 104 -26.74 13.73 18.59
C LEU A 104 -25.90 13.72 19.87
N GLN A 105 -25.19 14.81 20.16
CA GLN A 105 -24.39 14.95 21.38
C GLN A 105 -25.27 14.85 22.65
N GLY A 106 -26.46 15.45 22.62
CA GLY A 106 -27.42 15.36 23.73
C GLY A 106 -27.96 13.94 23.95
N THR A 107 -28.20 13.17 22.89
CA THR A 107 -28.68 11.77 23.01
C THR A 107 -27.62 10.82 23.56
N SER A 108 -26.33 11.07 23.28
CA SER A 108 -25.23 10.26 23.84
C SER A 108 -25.00 10.51 25.33
N GLY A 109 -25.34 11.69 25.86
CA GLY A 109 -25.12 12.05 27.27
C GLY A 109 -26.17 11.57 28.27
N ALA A 110 -27.36 11.15 27.81
CA ALA A 110 -28.49 10.87 28.69
C ALA A 110 -28.54 9.44 29.28
N HIS A 111 -27.64 8.54 28.87
CA HIS A 111 -27.69 7.12 29.25
C HIS A 111 -26.76 6.71 30.42
N THR A 112 -26.05 7.64 31.08
CA THR A 112 -25.05 7.29 32.11
C THR A 112 -25.39 7.69 33.55
N SER A 113 -26.62 8.11 33.87
CA SER A 113 -27.00 8.40 35.27
C SER A 113 -28.40 7.94 35.67
N ALA A 114 -28.54 6.66 36.01
CA ALA A 114 -29.66 6.17 36.84
C ALA A 114 -29.22 4.95 37.67
N SER A 115 -28.54 5.22 38.78
CA SER A 115 -28.36 4.26 39.87
C SER A 115 -29.52 4.40 40.86
N LYS A 116 -30.24 3.29 41.17
CA LYS A 116 -30.55 2.77 42.52
C LYS A 116 -31.90 2.02 42.60
N SER A 117 -31.78 0.82 43.14
CA SER A 117 -32.60 0.24 44.22
C SER A 117 -33.70 -0.79 43.91
N HIS A 118 -33.54 -1.92 44.62
CA HIS A 118 -34.52 -2.96 45.00
C HIS A 118 -35.01 -3.87 43.86
N SER A 119 -35.16 -5.20 43.99
CA SER A 119 -35.63 -6.01 45.11
C SER A 119 -35.25 -7.49 44.92
N ARG A 120 -35.17 -8.21 46.04
CA ARG A 120 -35.23 -9.68 46.16
C ARG A 120 -36.54 -10.25 45.59
N THR A 121 -36.51 -11.45 44.99
CA THR A 121 -37.18 -12.70 45.47
C THR A 121 -36.91 -13.88 44.52
N PRO A 122 -37.13 -15.15 44.97
CA PRO A 122 -36.63 -16.38 44.34
C PRO A 122 -37.71 -17.19 43.60
N SER A 123 -37.30 -18.37 43.09
CA SER A 123 -38.09 -19.48 42.53
C SER A 123 -38.34 -19.41 41.01
N VAL A 124 -38.43 -20.49 40.21
CA VAL A 124 -38.32 -21.96 40.30
C VAL A 124 -38.50 -22.44 38.83
N ASP A 125 -37.87 -23.56 38.45
CA ASP A 125 -38.26 -24.47 37.34
C ASP A 125 -38.29 -24.01 35.86
N LEU A 126 -37.32 -24.47 35.05
CA LEU A 126 -37.36 -25.73 34.27
C LEU A 126 -36.30 -25.73 33.13
N PRO A 127 -35.88 -26.92 32.68
CA PRO A 127 -34.71 -27.13 31.83
C PRO A 127 -35.07 -27.11 30.35
N ARG A 128 -34.11 -26.74 29.49
CA ARG A 128 -34.08 -27.21 28.10
C ARG A 128 -32.66 -27.15 27.55
N ARG A 129 -32.13 -28.36 27.36
CA ARG A 129 -31.02 -28.77 26.50
C ARG A 129 -30.43 -27.67 25.61
N MET A 130 -29.21 -27.28 25.91
CA MET A 130 -28.31 -26.65 24.95
C MET A 130 -27.89 -27.72 23.91
N PRO A 131 -28.01 -27.48 22.60
CA PRO A 131 -27.16 -28.17 21.65
C PRO A 131 -25.73 -27.62 21.80
N THR A 132 -24.78 -28.53 21.79
CA THR A 132 -23.35 -28.27 21.65
C THR A 132 -23.12 -27.48 20.36
N SER A 133 -23.03 -26.15 20.44
CA SER A 133 -22.50 -25.33 19.36
C SER A 133 -20.98 -25.52 19.34
N GLN A 134 -20.50 -26.15 18.27
CA GLN A 134 -19.08 -26.17 17.95
C GLN A 134 -18.52 -24.74 17.91
N PRO A 135 -17.28 -24.51 18.39
CA PRO A 135 -16.63 -23.23 18.24
C PRO A 135 -16.36 -22.99 16.76
N VAL A 136 -17.05 -22.00 16.17
CA VAL A 136 -16.68 -21.44 14.87
C VAL A 136 -15.50 -20.52 15.12
N LEU A 137 -14.29 -21.03 14.88
CA LEU A 137 -13.06 -20.24 14.88
C LEU A 137 -13.16 -19.17 13.79
N SER A 138 -13.47 -17.93 14.18
CA SER A 138 -13.50 -16.77 13.30
C SER A 138 -12.45 -15.77 13.76
N ALA A 139 -11.36 -15.66 13.01
CA ALA A 139 -10.59 -14.45 12.70
C ALA A 139 -9.32 -14.89 11.94
N SER A 140 -9.33 -14.64 10.65
CA SER A 140 -8.30 -15.00 9.67
C SER A 140 -7.18 -13.94 9.63
N THR A 141 -5.92 -14.35 9.57
CA THR A 141 -4.84 -13.47 9.07
C THR A 141 -4.04 -14.21 7.98
N SER A 142 -3.86 -13.60 6.81
CA SER A 142 -2.87 -13.98 5.80
C SER A 142 -1.49 -13.43 6.21
N ALA A 143 -0.39 -13.80 5.52
CA ALA A 143 0.91 -13.13 5.71
C ALA A 143 0.82 -11.60 5.51
N ALA A 144 -0.01 -11.17 4.56
CA ALA A 144 -0.36 -9.76 4.39
C ALA A 144 -1.12 -9.21 5.60
N ALA A 145 -2.04 -9.96 6.20
CA ALA A 145 -2.73 -9.53 7.41
C ALA A 145 -1.86 -9.57 8.68
N ASP A 146 -0.85 -10.44 8.76
CA ASP A 146 0.16 -10.42 9.84
C ASP A 146 1.02 -9.15 9.72
N LEU A 147 1.38 -8.79 8.48
CA LEU A 147 2.01 -7.51 8.16
C LEU A 147 1.07 -6.33 8.49
N ASP A 148 -0.21 -6.38 8.11
CA ASP A 148 -1.19 -5.35 8.42
C ASP A 148 -1.40 -5.21 9.93
N ALA A 149 -1.42 -6.32 10.68
CA ALA A 149 -1.52 -6.32 12.13
C ALA A 149 -0.26 -5.71 12.78
N TYR A 150 0.92 -5.98 12.23
CA TYR A 150 2.17 -5.33 12.63
C TYR A 150 2.19 -3.83 12.30
N LEU A 151 1.69 -3.44 11.13
CA LEU A 151 1.62 -2.04 10.71
C LEU A 151 0.60 -1.27 11.55
N ALA A 152 -0.55 -1.87 11.84
CA ALA A 152 -1.59 -1.29 12.70
C ALA A 152 -1.10 -1.13 14.15
N SER A 153 -0.33 -2.08 14.68
CA SER A 153 0.27 -1.95 16.01
C SER A 153 1.37 -0.88 16.03
N SER A 154 2.18 -0.80 14.96
CA SER A 154 3.22 0.22 14.78
C SER A 154 2.66 1.62 14.55
N ALA A 155 1.49 1.75 13.93
CA ALA A 155 0.83 3.03 13.71
C ALA A 155 0.27 3.60 15.03
N ARG A 156 -0.33 2.74 15.88
CA ARG A 156 -0.88 3.13 17.19
C ARG A 156 0.15 3.73 18.14
N THR A 157 1.41 3.34 18.02
CA THR A 157 2.50 3.87 18.86
C THR A 157 3.06 5.20 18.35
N ARG A 158 2.78 5.59 17.09
CA ARG A 158 3.36 6.79 16.44
C ARG A 158 2.40 7.99 16.36
N THR A 159 1.09 7.82 16.56
CA THR A 159 0.14 8.93 16.44
C THR A 159 0.12 9.80 17.68
N SER A 160 0.88 10.89 17.67
CA SER A 160 0.62 12.09 18.48
C SER A 160 1.07 13.34 17.73
N PRO A 161 0.17 14.02 17.00
CA PRO A 161 0.33 15.44 16.76
C PRO A 161 -0.88 16.24 17.25
N THR A 162 -0.61 17.24 18.08
CA THR A 162 -1.51 18.26 18.64
C THR A 162 -1.89 19.37 17.65
N SER A 163 -1.90 19.10 16.33
CA SER A 163 -2.23 20.13 15.33
C SER A 163 -3.74 20.41 15.29
N SER A 164 -4.11 21.68 15.35
CA SER A 164 -5.48 22.19 15.53
C SER A 164 -6.38 22.11 14.29
N ALA A 165 -5.88 21.57 13.16
CA ALA A 165 -6.67 21.31 11.96
C ALA A 165 -6.84 19.79 11.80
N SER A 166 -8.03 19.27 12.07
CA SER A 166 -8.34 17.86 11.84
C SER A 166 -8.21 17.56 10.34
N PRO A 167 -7.29 16.70 9.90
CA PRO A 167 -7.21 16.31 8.50
C PRO A 167 -8.54 15.68 8.08
N THR A 168 -8.94 15.87 6.82
CA THR A 168 -10.12 15.19 6.28
C THR A 168 -9.94 13.67 6.43
N PRO A 169 -11.01 12.90 6.65
CA PRO A 169 -10.91 11.44 6.84
C PRO A 169 -10.23 10.75 5.64
N VAL A 170 -10.41 11.30 4.43
CA VAL A 170 -9.75 10.83 3.21
C VAL A 170 -8.24 11.08 3.27
N ALA A 171 -7.79 12.28 3.67
CA ALA A 171 -6.37 12.57 3.82
C ALA A 171 -5.71 11.67 4.87
N PHE A 172 -6.40 11.39 5.97
CA PHE A 172 -5.91 10.46 7.00
C PHE A 172 -5.78 9.02 6.49
N ALA A 173 -6.80 8.52 5.78
CA ALA A 173 -6.78 7.18 5.19
C ALA A 173 -5.62 7.03 4.18
N ARG A 174 -5.41 8.07 3.34
CA ARG A 174 -4.29 8.13 2.39
C ARG A 174 -2.94 8.15 3.10
N ALA A 175 -2.76 9.03 4.10
CA ALA A 175 -1.52 9.09 4.85
C ALA A 175 -1.18 7.74 5.52
N THR A 176 -2.19 7.05 6.05
CA THR A 176 -2.04 5.71 6.63
C THR A 176 -1.60 4.70 5.58
N ALA A 177 -2.30 4.63 4.45
CA ALA A 177 -1.99 3.69 3.37
C ALA A 177 -0.58 3.89 2.79
N LEU A 178 -0.11 5.14 2.67
CA LEU A 178 1.26 5.43 2.24
C LEU A 178 2.28 5.07 3.32
N SER A 179 2.01 5.39 4.59
CA SER A 179 2.87 5.00 5.70
C SER A 179 3.05 3.48 5.78
N GLU A 180 1.98 2.71 5.54
CA GLU A 180 2.02 1.26 5.44
C GLU A 180 2.91 0.79 4.28
N ALA A 181 2.67 1.31 3.07
CA ALA A 181 3.46 0.96 1.89
C ALA A 181 4.95 1.31 2.07
N CYS A 182 5.28 2.48 2.61
CA CYS A 182 6.64 2.90 2.92
C CYS A 182 7.30 1.98 3.97
N SER A 183 6.56 1.60 5.01
CA SER A 183 7.08 0.71 6.06
C SER A 183 7.39 -0.68 5.49
N LEU A 184 6.52 -1.21 4.62
CA LEU A 184 6.76 -2.49 3.94
C LEU A 184 7.95 -2.42 2.98
N PHE A 185 8.09 -1.32 2.23
CA PHE A 185 9.25 -1.07 1.37
C PHE A 185 10.55 -1.08 2.18
N LEU A 186 10.60 -0.35 3.30
CA LEU A 186 11.77 -0.32 4.17
C LEU A 186 12.04 -1.68 4.80
N LEU A 187 11.00 -2.41 5.22
CA LEU A 187 11.13 -3.75 5.77
C LEU A 187 11.70 -4.76 4.74
N ALA A 188 11.34 -4.58 3.46
CA ALA A 188 11.83 -5.42 2.36
C ALA A 188 13.32 -5.17 2.03
N HIS A 189 13.86 -3.98 2.28
CA HIS A 189 15.24 -3.62 1.90
C HIS A 189 16.20 -3.58 3.09
N ASP A 190 15.80 -2.94 4.20
CA ASP A 190 16.60 -2.76 5.40
C ASP A 190 15.79 -3.17 6.66
N PRO A 191 15.46 -4.47 6.86
CA PRO A 191 14.65 -4.91 7.98
C PRO A 191 15.28 -4.57 9.34
N THR A 192 16.60 -4.48 9.42
CA THR A 192 17.34 -4.13 10.64
C THR A 192 17.14 -2.69 11.09
N ASN A 193 16.75 -1.80 10.19
CA ASN A 193 16.50 -0.39 10.50
C ASN A 193 15.06 -0.15 10.95
N VAL A 194 14.14 -1.02 10.56
CA VAL A 194 12.72 -0.93 10.90
C VAL A 194 12.38 -1.74 12.15
N LEU A 195 12.96 -2.93 12.25
CA LEU A 195 12.69 -3.83 13.36
C LEU A 195 13.51 -3.49 14.60
N PRO A 196 12.96 -3.69 15.80
CA PRO A 196 13.72 -3.63 17.03
C PRO A 196 14.96 -4.53 16.97
N PRO A 197 16.08 -4.14 17.62
CA PRO A 197 17.28 -4.95 17.62
C PRO A 197 16.99 -6.34 18.22
N GLY A 198 17.27 -7.40 17.46
CA GLY A 198 17.03 -8.79 17.84
C GLY A 198 15.71 -9.37 17.33
N GLU A 199 14.81 -8.54 16.81
CA GLU A 199 13.66 -9.01 16.04
C GLU A 199 14.06 -9.28 14.58
N THR A 200 13.39 -10.27 13.98
CA THR A 200 13.64 -10.74 12.61
C THR A 200 12.32 -10.80 11.86
N LEU A 201 12.33 -10.92 10.54
CA LEU A 201 11.06 -11.06 9.81
C LEU A 201 10.30 -12.29 10.31
N ARG A 202 11.01 -13.38 10.60
CA ARG A 202 10.42 -14.58 11.21
C ARG A 202 9.71 -14.30 12.52
N SER A 203 10.21 -13.41 13.38
CA SER A 203 9.52 -13.13 14.65
C SER A 203 8.19 -12.44 14.44
N ILE A 204 8.05 -11.56 13.44
CA ILE A 204 6.77 -10.92 13.07
C ILE A 204 5.77 -11.98 12.60
N PHE A 205 6.21 -12.88 11.71
CA PHE A 205 5.34 -13.95 11.22
C PHE A 205 5.02 -14.99 12.30
N ARG A 206 5.89 -15.19 13.31
CA ARG A 206 5.62 -16.11 14.42
C ARG A 206 4.73 -15.51 15.50
N SER A 207 4.90 -14.23 15.83
CA SER A 207 4.17 -13.58 16.92
C SER A 207 2.67 -13.47 16.63
N HIS A 208 2.29 -13.33 15.36
CA HIS A 208 0.88 -13.35 14.93
C HIS A 208 0.31 -14.76 14.72
N ASN A 209 1.17 -15.78 14.70
CA ASN A 209 0.75 -17.17 14.51
C ASN A 209 0.37 -17.90 15.80
N VAL A 210 0.63 -17.33 16.98
CA VAL A 210 0.16 -17.93 18.23
C VAL A 210 -1.34 -17.68 18.30
N PRO A 211 -2.19 -18.71 18.11
CA PRO A 211 -3.62 -18.53 18.23
C PRO A 211 -3.86 -18.07 19.66
N THR A 212 -4.44 -16.88 19.82
CA THR A 212 -4.74 -16.27 21.11
C THR A 212 -5.91 -16.99 21.80
N GLU A 213 -5.96 -18.33 21.76
CA GLU A 213 -6.96 -19.18 22.41
C GLU A 213 -7.00 -18.95 23.93
N ALA A 214 -5.95 -18.36 24.51
CA ALA A 214 -5.90 -18.01 25.93
C ALA A 214 -6.44 -16.60 26.26
N ALA A 215 -6.55 -15.67 25.30
CA ALA A 215 -7.03 -14.30 25.55
C ALA A 215 -8.50 -14.07 25.19
N ASP A 216 -9.10 -14.92 24.36
CA ASP A 216 -10.46 -14.74 23.82
C ASP A 216 -11.61 -15.07 24.79
N LYS A 217 -11.33 -15.49 26.03
CA LYS A 217 -12.38 -15.70 27.04
C LYS A 217 -12.96 -14.39 27.62
N SER A 218 -12.50 -13.22 27.18
CA SER A 218 -12.92 -11.93 27.75
C SER A 218 -13.42 -10.88 26.74
N ALA A 219 -13.43 -11.17 25.43
CA ALA A 219 -13.84 -10.23 24.37
C ALA A 219 -15.15 -10.61 23.66
N GLU A 220 -16.14 -11.17 24.38
CA GLU A 220 -17.23 -11.96 23.79
C GLU A 220 -18.53 -11.26 23.25
N PRO A 221 -18.77 -9.94 23.27
CA PRO A 221 -20.01 -9.40 22.68
C PRO A 221 -19.91 -8.99 21.20
N SER A 222 -18.75 -8.50 20.72
CA SER A 222 -18.64 -7.92 19.37
C SER A 222 -18.48 -8.96 18.26
N ALA A 223 -17.64 -9.98 18.46
CA ALA A 223 -17.48 -11.09 17.51
C ALA A 223 -18.79 -11.88 17.32
N SER A 224 -19.62 -11.96 18.37
CA SER A 224 -20.95 -12.57 18.32
C SER A 224 -21.92 -11.76 17.46
N LEU A 225 -21.88 -10.43 17.52
CA LEU A 225 -22.73 -9.58 16.69
C LEU A 225 -22.32 -9.65 15.21
N GLU A 226 -21.03 -9.55 14.91
CA GLU A 226 -20.52 -9.63 13.53
C GLU A 226 -20.85 -10.99 12.90
N SER A 227 -20.65 -12.09 13.64
CA SER A 227 -21.03 -13.43 13.19
C SER A 227 -22.53 -13.52 12.88
N ARG A 228 -23.38 -12.95 13.73
CA ARG A 228 -24.85 -12.92 13.54
C ARG A 228 -25.26 -12.06 12.34
N ILE A 229 -24.66 -10.88 12.17
CA ILE A 229 -24.92 -10.00 11.03
C ILE A 229 -24.47 -10.69 9.75
N SER A 230 -23.28 -11.30 9.73
CA SER A 230 -22.76 -12.06 8.59
C SER A 230 -23.68 -13.23 8.22
N THR A 231 -24.15 -14.01 9.20
CA THR A 231 -25.12 -15.09 8.92
C THR A 231 -26.45 -14.56 8.42
N GLN A 232 -26.95 -13.44 8.95
CA GLN A 232 -28.19 -12.81 8.47
C GLN A 232 -28.03 -12.28 7.04
N LEU A 233 -26.92 -11.62 6.71
CA LEU A 233 -26.63 -11.10 5.39
C LEU A 233 -26.42 -12.22 4.37
N HIS A 234 -25.65 -13.25 4.70
CA HIS A 234 -25.49 -14.43 3.85
C HIS A 234 -26.84 -15.11 3.59
N ARG A 235 -27.64 -15.28 4.63
CA ARG A 235 -28.98 -15.86 4.47
C ARG A 235 -29.86 -15.01 3.56
N ALA A 236 -29.91 -13.69 3.80
CA ALA A 236 -30.70 -12.78 2.97
C ALA A 236 -30.23 -12.77 1.51
N TYR A 237 -28.92 -12.85 1.27
CA TYR A 237 -28.33 -12.97 -0.06
C TYR A 237 -28.83 -14.24 -0.77
N PHE A 238 -28.59 -15.43 -0.19
CA PHE A 238 -28.96 -16.70 -0.83
C PHE A 238 -30.47 -16.95 -0.90
N ASP A 239 -31.25 -16.46 0.06
CA ASP A 239 -32.72 -16.56 0.04
C ASP A 239 -33.31 -15.84 -1.18
N SER A 240 -32.69 -14.74 -1.64
CA SER A 240 -33.11 -14.02 -2.85
C SER A 240 -32.94 -14.86 -4.12
N PHE A 241 -31.84 -15.60 -4.26
CA PHE A 241 -31.61 -16.51 -5.37
C PHE A 241 -32.51 -17.75 -5.29
N ALA A 242 -32.69 -18.31 -4.09
CA ALA A 242 -33.56 -19.46 -3.88
C ALA A 242 -35.01 -19.15 -4.30
N ALA A 243 -35.51 -17.94 -4.02
CA ALA A 243 -36.83 -17.49 -4.46
C ALA A 243 -36.91 -17.37 -6.00
N LEU A 244 -35.86 -16.86 -6.65
CA LEU A 244 -35.80 -16.73 -8.12
C LEU A 244 -35.81 -18.09 -8.81
N PHE A 245 -35.07 -19.06 -8.28
CA PHE A 245 -34.96 -20.40 -8.86
C PHE A 245 -36.03 -21.40 -8.36
N ALA A 246 -36.93 -20.98 -7.46
CA ALA A 246 -37.98 -21.85 -6.94
C ALA A 246 -38.91 -22.37 -8.07
N PRO A 247 -39.36 -23.63 -7.99
CA PRO A 247 -40.36 -24.15 -8.93
C PRO A 247 -41.65 -23.33 -8.82
N GLY A 248 -42.12 -22.78 -9.94
CA GLY A 248 -43.28 -21.90 -9.99
C GLY A 248 -42.98 -20.40 -9.83
N SER A 249 -41.70 -20.01 -9.72
CA SER A 249 -41.30 -18.60 -9.79
C SER A 249 -41.67 -18.00 -11.15
N SER A 250 -42.30 -16.82 -11.12
CA SER A 250 -42.63 -16.02 -12.30
C SER A 250 -41.44 -15.27 -12.90
N ALA A 251 -40.24 -15.40 -12.32
CA ALA A 251 -39.02 -14.80 -12.82
C ALA A 251 -38.72 -15.28 -14.25
N SER A 252 -38.34 -14.34 -15.12
CA SER A 252 -38.05 -14.65 -16.51
C SER A 252 -36.78 -15.49 -16.63
N SER A 253 -36.59 -16.13 -17.78
CA SER A 253 -35.33 -16.85 -18.06
C SER A 253 -34.11 -15.93 -18.02
N ALA A 254 -34.27 -14.65 -18.39
CA ALA A 254 -33.20 -13.67 -18.34
C ALA A 254 -32.81 -13.35 -16.89
N ASP A 255 -33.79 -13.16 -16.00
CA ASP A 255 -33.54 -12.90 -14.57
C ASP A 255 -32.80 -14.08 -13.92
N LYS A 256 -33.17 -15.31 -14.27
CA LYS A 256 -32.51 -16.54 -13.79
C LYS A 256 -31.09 -16.68 -14.32
N LEU A 257 -30.86 -16.30 -15.58
CA LEU A 257 -29.52 -16.29 -16.18
C LEU A 257 -28.62 -15.24 -15.52
N GLU A 258 -29.12 -14.03 -15.29
CA GLU A 258 -28.39 -12.99 -14.58
C GLU A 258 -28.09 -13.41 -13.13
N ALA A 259 -29.08 -13.95 -12.42
CA ALA A 259 -28.91 -14.49 -11.09
C ALA A 259 -27.84 -15.59 -11.04
N TRP A 260 -27.83 -16.51 -12.02
CA TRP A 260 -26.79 -17.52 -12.14
C TRP A 260 -25.42 -16.92 -12.45
N SER A 261 -25.33 -15.93 -13.33
CA SER A 261 -24.04 -15.29 -13.66
C SER A 261 -23.35 -14.70 -12.43
N ARG A 262 -24.13 -14.13 -11.49
CA ARG A 262 -23.61 -13.62 -10.21
C ARG A 262 -23.10 -14.75 -9.31
N LEU A 263 -23.87 -15.83 -9.15
CA LEU A 263 -23.44 -17.00 -8.38
C LEU A 263 -22.22 -17.70 -9.01
N ALA A 264 -22.14 -17.75 -10.34
CA ALA A 264 -21.01 -18.31 -11.07
C ALA A 264 -19.75 -17.45 -10.88
N GLN A 265 -19.89 -16.12 -10.87
CA GLN A 265 -18.81 -15.19 -10.54
C GLN A 265 -18.33 -15.40 -9.09
N ASP A 266 -19.25 -15.52 -8.13
CA ASP A 266 -18.89 -15.80 -6.72
C ASP A 266 -18.10 -17.11 -6.58
N LEU A 267 -18.50 -18.16 -7.31
CA LEU A 267 -17.77 -19.43 -7.36
C LEU A 267 -16.40 -19.28 -8.03
N GLN A 268 -16.32 -18.48 -9.11
CA GLN A 268 -15.08 -18.25 -9.83
C GLN A 268 -14.07 -17.51 -8.94
N ASP A 269 -14.51 -16.47 -8.25
CA ASP A 269 -13.69 -15.66 -7.36
C ASP A 269 -13.21 -16.47 -6.15
N ALA A 270 -14.04 -17.37 -5.63
CA ALA A 270 -13.68 -18.25 -4.50
C ALA A 270 -12.78 -19.42 -4.92
N ALA A 271 -13.06 -20.08 -6.06
CA ALA A 271 -12.40 -21.33 -6.43
C ALA A 271 -11.11 -21.12 -7.23
N LEU A 272 -11.05 -20.17 -8.18
CA LEU A 272 -9.88 -20.01 -9.03
C LEU A 272 -8.57 -19.73 -8.25
N PRO A 273 -8.54 -18.92 -7.18
CA PRO A 273 -7.33 -18.70 -6.40
C PRO A 273 -6.76 -19.97 -5.75
N LEU A 274 -7.59 -20.99 -5.52
CA LEU A 274 -7.22 -22.26 -4.92
C LEU A 274 -6.61 -23.23 -5.92
N VAL A 275 -6.92 -23.07 -7.22
CA VAL A 275 -6.50 -24.02 -8.27
C VAL A 275 -5.10 -23.68 -8.77
N PRO A 276 -4.10 -24.57 -8.58
CA PRO A 276 -2.77 -24.36 -9.12
C PRO A 276 -2.80 -24.37 -10.65
N SER A 277 -2.07 -23.46 -11.30
CA SER A 277 -1.97 -23.39 -12.76
C SER A 277 -1.45 -24.68 -13.41
N ARG A 278 -0.70 -25.50 -12.66
CA ARG A 278 -0.14 -26.77 -13.09
C ARG A 278 -1.12 -27.95 -13.03
N LEU A 279 -2.26 -27.79 -12.35
CA LEU A 279 -3.25 -28.87 -12.25
C LEU A 279 -3.87 -29.07 -13.63
N LYS A 280 -3.74 -30.29 -14.18
CA LYS A 280 -4.35 -30.66 -15.46
C LYS A 280 -5.69 -31.35 -15.22
N THR A 281 -6.59 -31.22 -16.18
CA THR A 281 -7.83 -32.02 -16.22
C THR A 281 -7.50 -33.50 -16.43
N ASP A 282 -8.36 -34.39 -15.93
CA ASP A 282 -8.14 -35.84 -16.02
C ASP A 282 -8.35 -36.39 -17.44
N ASP A 283 -9.02 -35.61 -18.30
CA ASP A 283 -9.33 -35.97 -19.69
C ASP A 283 -8.10 -36.01 -20.62
N GLY A 284 -6.91 -35.74 -20.09
CA GLY A 284 -5.66 -35.75 -20.86
C GLY A 284 -5.55 -34.65 -21.92
N SER A 285 -6.51 -33.72 -21.97
CA SER A 285 -6.61 -32.66 -22.99
C SER A 285 -5.50 -31.61 -22.92
N GLY A 286 -4.64 -31.67 -21.89
CA GLY A 286 -3.56 -30.72 -21.67
C GLY A 286 -4.02 -29.35 -21.16
N VAL A 287 -5.32 -29.11 -21.07
CA VAL A 287 -5.93 -27.87 -20.57
C VAL A 287 -5.74 -27.79 -19.05
N SER A 288 -5.39 -26.59 -18.55
CA SER A 288 -5.30 -26.35 -17.11
C SER A 288 -6.70 -26.46 -16.49
N ALA A 289 -6.81 -27.10 -15.33
CA ALA A 289 -8.06 -27.17 -14.57
C ALA A 289 -8.61 -25.77 -14.25
N ARG A 290 -7.72 -24.77 -14.10
CA ARG A 290 -8.09 -23.36 -13.91
C ARG A 290 -8.84 -22.80 -15.11
N ASP A 291 -8.34 -23.06 -16.32
CA ASP A 291 -8.95 -22.55 -17.56
C ASP A 291 -10.27 -23.26 -17.87
N ASP A 292 -10.32 -24.56 -17.57
CA ASP A 292 -11.56 -25.33 -17.71
C ASP A 292 -12.66 -24.83 -16.76
N LEU A 293 -12.31 -24.55 -15.50
CA LEU A 293 -13.23 -23.93 -14.53
C LEU A 293 -13.69 -22.54 -14.96
N SER A 294 -12.75 -21.70 -15.41
CA SER A 294 -13.07 -20.37 -15.92
C SER A 294 -14.06 -20.44 -17.08
N ARG A 295 -13.88 -21.41 -17.99
CA ARG A 295 -14.79 -21.64 -19.12
C ARG A 295 -16.14 -22.21 -18.68
N ALA A 296 -16.16 -23.11 -17.69
CA ALA A 296 -17.38 -23.72 -17.17
C ALA A 296 -18.29 -22.70 -16.46
N LEU A 297 -17.70 -21.70 -15.81
CA LEU A 297 -18.41 -20.65 -15.07
C LEU A 297 -18.64 -19.37 -15.90
N ALA A 298 -18.12 -19.30 -17.13
CA ALA A 298 -18.31 -18.14 -17.99
C ALA A 298 -19.81 -17.87 -18.24
N PRO A 299 -20.23 -16.59 -18.38
CA PRO A 299 -21.61 -16.26 -18.66
C PRO A 299 -22.10 -16.99 -19.91
N SER A 300 -23.16 -17.80 -19.77
CA SER A 300 -23.73 -18.51 -20.91
C SER A 300 -24.34 -17.51 -21.89
N THR A 301 -23.99 -17.63 -23.17
CA THR A 301 -24.62 -16.86 -24.25
C THR A 301 -25.94 -17.48 -24.71
N ALA A 302 -26.42 -18.54 -24.05
CA ALA A 302 -27.67 -19.20 -24.38
C ALA A 302 -28.87 -18.29 -24.10
N ALA A 303 -29.86 -18.33 -24.99
CA ALA A 303 -31.08 -17.52 -24.87
C ALA A 303 -32.02 -18.00 -23.74
N ALA A 304 -31.87 -19.25 -23.29
CA ALA A 304 -32.66 -19.84 -22.23
C ALA A 304 -31.75 -20.39 -21.12
N TRP A 305 -32.17 -20.20 -19.87
CA TRP A 305 -31.50 -20.71 -18.69
C TRP A 305 -31.89 -22.17 -18.47
N GLU A 306 -30.88 -23.04 -18.37
CA GLU A 306 -31.07 -24.46 -18.08
C GLU A 306 -30.43 -24.82 -16.73
N PRO A 307 -31.21 -25.37 -15.76
CA PRO A 307 -30.68 -25.72 -14.44
C PRO A 307 -29.61 -26.82 -14.49
N LYS A 308 -29.72 -27.72 -15.49
CA LYS A 308 -28.79 -28.84 -15.66
C LYS A 308 -27.37 -28.35 -15.95
N VAL A 309 -27.22 -27.37 -16.85
CA VAL A 309 -25.92 -26.78 -17.20
C VAL A 309 -25.28 -26.10 -15.99
N ALA A 310 -26.08 -25.41 -15.17
CA ALA A 310 -25.60 -24.79 -13.94
C ALA A 310 -25.12 -25.83 -12.92
N LEU A 311 -25.87 -26.92 -12.73
CA LEU A 311 -25.48 -28.02 -11.84
C LEU A 311 -24.21 -28.75 -12.32
N GLU A 312 -24.07 -28.98 -13.63
CA GLU A 312 -22.85 -29.55 -14.24
C GLU A 312 -21.63 -28.62 -14.06
N ALA A 313 -21.84 -27.30 -14.03
CA ALA A 313 -20.77 -26.35 -13.71
C ALA A 313 -20.37 -26.43 -12.23
N VAL A 314 -21.33 -26.48 -11.30
CA VAL A 314 -21.05 -26.67 -9.87
C VAL A 314 -20.36 -28.00 -9.61
N GLU A 315 -20.80 -29.10 -10.24
CA GLU A 315 -20.17 -30.42 -10.14
C GLU A 315 -18.68 -30.36 -10.55
N ARG A 316 -18.36 -29.68 -11.66
CA ARG A 316 -16.97 -29.48 -12.10
C ARG A 316 -16.13 -28.68 -11.10
N VAL A 317 -16.70 -27.63 -10.49
CA VAL A 317 -16.03 -26.87 -9.41
C VAL A 317 -15.75 -27.76 -8.22
N VAL A 318 -16.76 -28.47 -7.71
CA VAL A 318 -16.63 -29.34 -6.54
C VAL A 318 -15.64 -30.47 -6.81
N HIS A 319 -15.68 -31.09 -7.98
CA HIS A 319 -14.73 -32.13 -8.36
C HIS A 319 -13.29 -31.60 -8.38
N THR A 320 -13.06 -30.43 -8.96
CA THR A 320 -11.72 -29.82 -8.98
C THR A 320 -11.23 -29.45 -7.58
N LEU A 321 -12.10 -28.90 -6.73
CA LEU A 321 -11.77 -28.59 -5.34
C LEU A 321 -11.47 -29.86 -4.55
N SER A 322 -12.24 -30.95 -4.74
CA SER A 322 -12.03 -32.22 -4.04
C SER A 322 -10.65 -32.84 -4.29
N ARG A 323 -10.09 -32.65 -5.49
CA ARG A 323 -8.73 -33.08 -5.85
C ARG A 323 -7.63 -32.30 -5.10
N LEU A 324 -7.97 -31.11 -4.59
CA LEU A 324 -7.06 -30.19 -3.90
C LEU A 324 -7.30 -30.16 -2.39
N CYS A 325 -8.37 -30.80 -1.90
CA CYS A 325 -8.72 -30.80 -0.48
C CYS A 325 -7.64 -31.48 0.36
N ALA A 326 -7.34 -30.86 1.51
CA ALA A 326 -6.54 -31.51 2.54
C ALA A 326 -7.30 -32.69 3.15
N PRO A 327 -6.61 -33.69 3.74
CA PRO A 327 -7.25 -34.85 4.38
C PRO A 327 -8.32 -34.48 5.42
N ALA A 328 -8.18 -33.33 6.08
CA ALA A 328 -9.13 -32.83 7.06
C ALA A 328 -10.53 -32.54 6.48
N ARG A 329 -10.63 -32.20 5.19
CA ARG A 329 -11.88 -31.82 4.50
C ARG A 329 -12.31 -32.82 3.43
N ASP A 330 -11.55 -33.89 3.24
CA ASP A 330 -11.80 -34.88 2.19
C ASP A 330 -13.19 -35.54 2.34
N ALA A 331 -13.64 -35.80 3.58
CA ALA A 331 -14.98 -36.33 3.82
C ALA A 331 -16.10 -35.35 3.39
N GLU A 332 -15.92 -34.06 3.67
CA GLU A 332 -16.87 -33.00 3.30
C GLU A 332 -16.92 -32.82 1.78
N ALA A 333 -15.75 -32.75 1.13
CA ALA A 333 -15.63 -32.61 -0.31
C ALA A 333 -16.22 -33.81 -1.07
N ARG A 334 -15.99 -35.04 -0.58
CA ARG A 334 -16.58 -36.26 -1.17
C ARG A 334 -18.09 -36.31 -1.02
N SER A 335 -18.64 -35.88 0.12
CA SER A 335 -20.10 -35.76 0.30
C SER A 335 -20.68 -34.73 -0.67
N LEU A 336 -20.05 -33.55 -0.78
CA LEU A 336 -20.52 -32.49 -1.66
C LEU A 336 -20.44 -32.90 -3.14
N ALA A 337 -19.39 -33.63 -3.55
CA ALA A 337 -19.25 -34.16 -4.91
C ALA A 337 -20.34 -35.18 -5.24
N ALA A 338 -20.66 -36.07 -4.31
CA ALA A 338 -21.75 -37.04 -4.48
C ALA A 338 -23.12 -36.35 -4.60
N ASP A 339 -23.37 -35.33 -3.77
CA ASP A 339 -24.62 -34.56 -3.80
C ASP A 339 -24.75 -33.75 -5.11
N ALA A 340 -23.66 -33.17 -5.60
CA ALA A 340 -23.63 -32.43 -6.86
C ALA A 340 -23.88 -33.35 -8.07
N SER A 341 -23.24 -34.53 -8.10
CA SER A 341 -23.43 -35.51 -9.17
C SER A 341 -24.85 -36.07 -9.19
N ALA A 342 -25.41 -36.38 -8.01
CA ALA A 342 -26.81 -36.81 -7.89
C ALA A 342 -27.78 -35.72 -8.36
N ALA A 343 -27.49 -34.45 -8.07
CA ALA A 343 -28.30 -33.31 -8.53
C ALA A 343 -28.24 -33.12 -10.04
N ALA A 344 -27.05 -33.23 -10.65
CA ALA A 344 -26.85 -33.07 -12.10
C ALA A 344 -27.53 -34.19 -12.92
N GLN A 345 -27.60 -35.41 -12.37
CA GLN A 345 -28.28 -36.55 -13.00
C GLN A 345 -29.81 -36.55 -12.78
N GLY A 346 -30.29 -35.89 -11.72
CA GLY A 346 -31.70 -35.84 -11.35
C GLY A 346 -32.48 -34.64 -11.91
N ALA A 347 -33.78 -34.60 -11.64
CA ALA A 347 -34.61 -33.41 -11.83
C ALA A 347 -34.46 -32.46 -10.63
N ALA A 348 -33.23 -32.05 -10.33
CA ALA A 348 -32.93 -31.19 -9.20
C ALA A 348 -33.57 -29.81 -9.37
N GLY A 349 -34.23 -29.34 -8.32
CA GLY A 349 -34.85 -28.02 -8.27
C GLY A 349 -33.82 -26.91 -8.07
N GLY A 350 -34.22 -25.68 -8.39
CA GLY A 350 -33.38 -24.50 -8.21
C GLY A 350 -32.92 -24.23 -6.76
N SER A 351 -33.70 -24.64 -5.77
CA SER A 351 -33.30 -24.57 -4.35
C SER A 351 -32.10 -25.48 -4.03
N GLN A 352 -31.99 -26.63 -4.69
CA GLN A 352 -30.86 -27.55 -4.52
C GLN A 352 -29.58 -26.98 -5.14
N LEU A 353 -29.69 -26.29 -6.29
CA LEU A 353 -28.58 -25.56 -6.90
C LEU A 353 -28.00 -24.52 -5.92
N VAL A 354 -28.84 -23.66 -5.34
CA VAL A 354 -28.39 -22.62 -4.40
C VAL A 354 -27.73 -23.23 -3.16
N ALA A 355 -28.30 -24.31 -2.61
CA ALA A 355 -27.71 -25.01 -1.48
C ALA A 355 -26.33 -25.64 -1.80
N LEU A 356 -26.16 -26.19 -3.00
CA LEU A 356 -24.87 -26.72 -3.46
C LEU A 356 -23.85 -25.61 -3.68
N VAL A 357 -24.24 -24.48 -4.28
CA VAL A 357 -23.37 -23.30 -4.44
C VAL A 357 -22.90 -22.81 -3.06
N GLN A 358 -23.81 -22.67 -2.11
CA GLN A 358 -23.47 -22.24 -0.75
C GLN A 358 -22.46 -23.18 -0.08
N ARG A 359 -22.71 -24.49 -0.09
CA ARG A 359 -21.77 -25.48 0.49
C ARG A 359 -20.43 -25.51 -0.25
N THR A 360 -20.41 -25.25 -1.55
CA THR A 360 -19.17 -25.16 -2.34
C THR A 360 -18.37 -23.93 -1.96
N LEU A 361 -19.01 -22.78 -1.75
CA LEU A 361 -18.36 -21.56 -1.25
C LEU A 361 -17.84 -21.74 0.19
N GLU A 362 -18.58 -22.44 1.05
CA GLU A 362 -18.14 -22.79 2.41
C GLU A 362 -16.90 -23.70 2.38
N LEU A 363 -16.89 -24.72 1.52
CA LEU A 363 -15.73 -25.58 1.30
C LEU A 363 -14.52 -24.79 0.77
N ALA A 364 -14.73 -23.94 -0.25
CA ALA A 364 -13.66 -23.12 -0.84
C ALA A 364 -13.05 -22.15 0.20
N ARG A 365 -13.88 -21.48 1.01
CA ARG A 365 -13.40 -20.64 2.12
C ARG A 365 -12.60 -21.46 3.14
N GLY A 366 -13.09 -22.64 3.50
CA GLY A 366 -12.37 -23.54 4.39
C GLY A 366 -11.03 -24.01 3.83
N MET A 367 -10.96 -24.31 2.53
CA MET A 367 -9.71 -24.67 1.86
C MET A 367 -8.74 -23.48 1.76
N ASP A 368 -9.24 -22.27 1.51
CA ASP A 368 -8.43 -21.06 1.54
C ASP A 368 -7.84 -20.83 2.94
N ASP A 369 -8.64 -21.02 3.99
CA ASP A 369 -8.18 -20.94 5.38
C ASP A 369 -7.09 -21.99 5.67
N ASP A 370 -7.27 -23.23 5.19
CA ASP A 370 -6.28 -24.29 5.36
C ASP A 370 -4.99 -23.98 4.59
N MET A 371 -5.09 -23.48 3.35
CA MET A 371 -3.95 -23.05 2.55
C MET A 371 -3.24 -21.86 3.19
N ARG A 372 -3.97 -20.90 3.76
CA ARG A 372 -3.40 -19.78 4.51
C ARG A 372 -2.71 -20.27 5.79
N ARG A 373 -3.33 -21.17 6.56
CA ARG A 373 -2.71 -21.82 7.72
C ARG A 373 -1.45 -22.58 7.35
N PHE A 374 -1.48 -23.35 6.26
CA PHE A 374 -0.32 -24.06 5.75
C PHE A 374 0.78 -23.09 5.31
N ARG A 375 0.44 -22.05 4.53
CA ARG A 375 1.39 -20.99 4.14
C ARG A 375 1.97 -20.30 5.36
N ARG A 376 1.19 -20.03 6.39
CA ARG A 376 1.66 -19.45 7.67
C ARG A 376 2.63 -20.38 8.39
N GLY A 377 2.30 -21.67 8.53
CA GLY A 377 3.19 -22.67 9.13
C GLY A 377 4.49 -22.83 8.34
N VAL A 378 4.40 -22.95 7.02
CA VAL A 378 5.56 -23.05 6.14
C VAL A 378 6.41 -21.77 6.16
N ALA A 379 5.79 -20.58 6.15
CA ALA A 379 6.48 -19.31 6.23
C ALA A 379 7.18 -19.10 7.59
N GLY A 380 6.51 -19.45 8.69
CA GLY A 380 7.05 -19.27 10.05
C GLY A 380 8.13 -20.30 10.43
N GLU A 381 8.02 -21.53 9.93
CA GLU A 381 8.87 -22.65 10.35
C GLU A 381 9.90 -23.08 9.30
N LEU A 382 9.59 -22.98 8.01
CA LEU A 382 10.40 -23.55 6.94
C LEU A 382 11.04 -22.52 6.00
N ALA A 383 10.52 -21.28 5.94
CA ALA A 383 11.05 -20.26 5.04
C ALA A 383 12.33 -19.60 5.58
N GLY A 384 13.29 -19.38 4.69
CA GLY A 384 14.45 -18.51 4.92
C GLY A 384 14.04 -17.09 5.32
N GLU A 385 14.90 -16.35 6.02
CA GLU A 385 14.73 -14.89 6.14
C GLU A 385 14.69 -14.23 4.76
N ASP A 386 15.48 -14.73 3.81
CA ASP A 386 15.50 -14.22 2.44
C ASP A 386 14.18 -14.51 1.70
N ASP A 387 13.59 -15.71 1.89
CA ASP A 387 12.28 -16.06 1.31
C ASP A 387 11.17 -15.15 1.88
N LEU A 388 11.20 -14.87 3.18
CA LEU A 388 10.25 -13.95 3.81
C LEU A 388 10.46 -12.52 3.31
N ARG A 389 11.71 -12.09 3.11
CA ARG A 389 12.02 -10.79 2.51
C ARG A 389 11.43 -10.69 1.10
N GLU A 390 11.49 -11.75 0.29
CA GLU A 390 10.83 -11.78 -1.02
C GLU A 390 9.29 -11.67 -0.93
N VAL A 391 8.67 -12.34 0.05
CA VAL A 391 7.22 -12.23 0.28
C VAL A 391 6.85 -10.80 0.68
N VAL A 392 7.57 -10.19 1.62
CA VAL A 392 7.37 -8.80 2.04
C VAL A 392 7.58 -7.85 0.86
N ARG A 393 8.60 -8.11 0.02
CA ARG A 393 8.90 -7.32 -1.18
C ARG A 393 7.76 -7.34 -2.20
N GLU A 394 7.19 -8.51 -2.48
CA GLU A 394 6.04 -8.64 -3.39
C GLU A 394 4.80 -7.93 -2.85
N GLU A 395 4.50 -8.10 -1.56
CA GLU A 395 3.36 -7.47 -0.89
C GLU A 395 3.52 -5.94 -0.88
N ALA A 396 4.70 -5.46 -0.51
CA ALA A 396 5.07 -4.04 -0.56
C ALA A 396 4.83 -3.46 -1.96
N GLY A 397 5.20 -4.18 -3.03
CA GLY A 397 5.02 -3.72 -4.41
C GLY A 397 3.57 -3.75 -4.86
N ALA A 398 2.79 -4.73 -4.40
CA ALA A 398 1.34 -4.78 -4.65
C ALA A 398 0.60 -3.65 -3.93
N ARG A 399 0.95 -3.39 -2.66
CA ARG A 399 0.38 -2.31 -1.86
C ARG A 399 0.72 -0.95 -2.46
N GLU A 400 1.97 -0.72 -2.83
CA GLU A 400 2.41 0.50 -3.52
C GLU A 400 1.60 0.75 -4.79
N ARG A 401 1.50 -0.24 -5.68
CA ARG A 401 0.71 -0.09 -6.91
C ARG A 401 -0.72 0.28 -6.61
N THR A 402 -1.35 -0.38 -5.64
CA THR A 402 -2.75 -0.12 -5.28
C THR A 402 -2.92 1.33 -4.82
N VAL A 403 -2.09 1.78 -3.88
CA VAL A 403 -2.14 3.14 -3.33
C VAL A 403 -1.88 4.18 -4.40
N VAL A 404 -0.81 4.04 -5.18
CA VAL A 404 -0.42 5.04 -6.18
C VAL A 404 -1.39 5.02 -7.38
N LEU A 405 -1.88 3.87 -7.84
CA LEU A 405 -2.88 3.84 -8.92
C LEU A 405 -4.19 4.48 -8.47
N GLU A 406 -4.66 4.22 -7.25
CA GLU A 406 -5.86 4.84 -6.71
C GLU A 406 -5.72 6.37 -6.68
N TRP A 407 -4.56 6.87 -6.28
CA TRP A 407 -4.34 8.31 -6.09
C TRP A 407 -4.23 9.10 -7.38
N PHE A 408 -3.61 8.51 -8.40
CA PHE A 408 -3.38 9.17 -9.69
C PHE A 408 -4.41 8.75 -10.75
N GLY A 409 -5.59 8.23 -10.36
CA GLY A 409 -6.67 7.93 -11.30
C GLY A 409 -6.37 6.78 -12.27
N GLY A 410 -5.59 5.80 -11.81
CA GLY A 410 -5.23 4.60 -12.56
C GLY A 410 -3.91 4.70 -13.32
N LYS A 411 -3.69 3.75 -14.25
CA LYS A 411 -2.39 3.58 -14.93
C LYS A 411 -2.00 4.79 -15.78
N GLU A 412 -2.96 5.39 -16.48
CA GLU A 412 -2.70 6.51 -17.39
C GLU A 412 -2.36 7.80 -16.64
N GLY A 413 -3.01 8.07 -15.50
CA GLY A 413 -2.64 9.23 -14.70
C GLY A 413 -1.28 9.07 -14.02
N VAL A 414 -0.89 7.86 -13.59
CA VAL A 414 0.48 7.58 -13.14
C VAL A 414 1.50 7.84 -14.24
N LYS A 415 1.25 7.37 -15.47
CA LYS A 415 2.16 7.62 -16.62
C LYS A 415 2.27 9.11 -16.95
N SER A 416 1.12 9.79 -17.08
CA SER A 416 1.06 11.22 -17.41
C SER A 416 1.81 12.05 -16.38
N GLU A 417 1.56 11.84 -15.09
CA GLU A 417 2.22 12.58 -14.03
C GLU A 417 3.70 12.24 -13.92
N THR A 418 4.08 10.96 -14.08
CA THR A 418 5.50 10.54 -14.13
C THR A 418 6.24 11.25 -15.26
N TRP A 419 5.67 11.28 -16.45
CA TRP A 419 6.23 12.00 -17.59
C TRP A 419 6.34 13.50 -17.29
N ARG A 420 5.31 14.12 -16.69
CA ARG A 420 5.32 15.54 -16.31
C ARG A 420 6.40 15.87 -15.29
N CYS A 421 6.61 15.02 -14.30
CA CYS A 421 7.70 15.17 -13.33
C CYS A 421 9.07 15.03 -14.02
N CYS A 422 9.23 14.06 -14.92
CA CYS A 422 10.49 13.87 -15.65
C CYS A 422 10.81 15.05 -16.57
N ALA A 423 9.82 15.55 -17.32
CA ALA A 423 9.98 16.72 -18.19
C ALA A 423 10.43 17.95 -17.39
N ARG A 424 9.79 18.21 -16.24
CA ARG A 424 10.16 19.32 -15.35
C ARG A 424 11.57 19.17 -14.78
N ALA A 425 11.92 18.00 -14.26
CA ALA A 425 13.26 17.73 -13.72
C ALA A 425 14.36 17.89 -14.78
N LEU A 426 14.04 17.63 -16.05
CA LEU A 426 14.94 17.77 -17.19
C LEU A 426 14.88 19.16 -17.86
N GLY A 427 14.06 20.09 -17.36
CA GLY A 427 13.89 21.43 -17.92
C GLY A 427 13.25 21.45 -19.31
N ARG A 428 12.44 20.44 -19.65
CA ARG A 428 11.70 20.35 -20.91
C ARG A 428 10.32 20.99 -20.74
N GLU A 429 9.80 21.59 -21.81
CA GLU A 429 8.44 22.13 -21.82
C GLU A 429 7.42 21.00 -21.62
N VAL A 430 6.46 21.26 -20.73
CA VAL A 430 5.40 20.31 -20.39
C VAL A 430 4.30 20.41 -21.46
N GLY A 431 4.38 19.56 -22.48
CA GLY A 431 3.28 19.32 -23.44
C GLY A 431 2.12 18.49 -22.87
N GLU A 432 1.11 18.19 -23.69
CA GLU A 432 -0.14 17.55 -23.22
C GLU A 432 0.00 16.05 -22.92
N THR A 433 0.83 15.30 -23.64
CA THR A 433 1.12 13.88 -23.34
C THR A 433 2.43 13.44 -23.99
N GLY A 434 3.22 12.64 -23.28
CA GLY A 434 4.41 12.00 -23.84
C GLY A 434 4.64 10.61 -23.26
N GLU A 435 5.40 9.80 -23.99
CA GLU A 435 5.76 8.45 -23.56
C GLU A 435 6.79 8.50 -22.42
N VAL A 436 6.61 7.64 -21.41
CA VAL A 436 7.54 7.53 -20.29
C VAL A 436 8.73 6.67 -20.69
N VAL A 437 9.75 7.31 -21.25
CA VAL A 437 11.01 6.68 -21.63
C VAL A 437 11.83 6.34 -20.38
N LYS A 438 12.39 5.13 -20.34
CA LYS A 438 13.11 4.59 -19.17
C LYS A 438 14.36 5.42 -18.85
N GLU A 439 15.08 5.85 -19.87
CA GLU A 439 16.25 6.73 -19.77
C GLU A 439 15.89 8.11 -19.20
N ASP A 440 14.72 8.64 -19.54
CA ASP A 440 14.26 9.93 -19.04
C ASP A 440 13.92 9.86 -17.55
N VAL A 441 13.31 8.77 -17.09
CA VAL A 441 13.06 8.55 -15.65
C VAL A 441 14.38 8.41 -14.89
N ALA A 442 15.34 7.65 -15.44
CA ALA A 442 16.66 7.50 -14.82
C ALA A 442 17.42 8.84 -14.75
N ALA A 443 17.36 9.66 -15.80
CA ALA A 443 17.96 10.98 -15.83
C ALA A 443 17.26 11.97 -14.88
N ALA A 444 15.93 11.94 -14.83
CA ALA A 444 15.13 12.75 -13.91
C ALA A 444 15.43 12.39 -12.45
N LEU A 445 15.53 11.10 -12.12
CA LEU A 445 15.92 10.63 -10.78
C LEU A 445 17.30 11.17 -10.37
N ALA A 446 18.29 11.09 -11.27
CA ALA A 446 19.60 11.67 -11.03
C ALA A 446 19.55 13.20 -10.90
N ALA A 447 18.67 13.89 -11.61
CA ALA A 447 18.49 15.34 -11.45
C ALA A 447 17.89 15.68 -10.08
N THR A 448 16.83 14.98 -9.67
CA THR A 448 16.12 15.15 -8.39
C THR A 448 17.05 14.94 -7.19
N LEU A 449 17.87 13.88 -7.20
CA LEU A 449 18.82 13.57 -6.11
C LEU A 449 19.91 14.63 -5.93
N PHE A 450 20.18 15.42 -6.97
CA PHE A 450 21.18 16.49 -6.96
C PHE A 450 20.54 17.88 -7.05
N ALA A 451 19.24 18.02 -6.84
CA ALA A 451 18.62 19.32 -6.67
C ALA A 451 19.15 20.00 -5.38
N ASP A 452 19.14 21.34 -5.35
CA ASP A 452 19.45 22.08 -4.12
C ASP A 452 18.30 22.03 -3.11
N ASP A 453 17.08 21.82 -3.60
CA ASP A 453 15.88 21.69 -2.79
C ASP A 453 15.67 20.25 -2.31
N SER A 454 15.13 20.10 -1.10
CA SER A 454 14.73 18.80 -0.57
C SER A 454 13.71 18.14 -1.48
N ILE A 455 13.81 16.83 -1.62
CA ILE A 455 12.81 16.00 -2.27
C ILE A 455 11.41 16.33 -1.74
N ALA A 456 10.52 16.74 -2.64
CA ALA A 456 9.14 17.10 -2.34
C ALA A 456 8.18 16.02 -2.85
N LEU A 457 7.18 15.70 -2.03
CA LEU A 457 6.08 14.83 -2.42
C LEU A 457 5.07 15.61 -3.29
N PRO A 458 4.47 14.97 -4.30
CA PRO A 458 3.37 15.58 -5.05
C PRO A 458 2.21 15.95 -4.10
N PRO A 459 1.52 17.08 -4.36
CA PRO A 459 0.40 17.50 -3.54
C PRO A 459 -0.71 16.44 -3.57
N PHE A 460 -1.27 16.13 -2.39
CA PHE A 460 -2.26 15.06 -2.22
C PHE A 460 -3.70 15.46 -2.61
N ASP A 461 -3.95 16.75 -2.83
CA ASP A 461 -5.24 17.28 -3.24
C ASP A 461 -5.25 17.67 -4.71
N ALA A 462 -5.94 16.90 -5.55
CA ALA A 462 -6.20 17.26 -6.94
C ALA A 462 -6.90 18.63 -7.07
N SER A 463 -7.71 19.00 -6.07
CA SER A 463 -8.39 20.31 -5.99
C SER A 463 -7.46 21.49 -5.75
N SER A 464 -6.19 21.24 -5.38
CA SER A 464 -5.18 22.29 -5.18
C SER A 464 -4.42 22.65 -6.46
N ALA A 465 -4.71 21.98 -7.58
CA ALA A 465 -4.13 22.29 -8.89
C ALA A 465 -4.49 23.70 -9.40
N ASP A 466 -5.59 24.29 -8.93
CA ASP A 466 -5.98 25.68 -9.21
C ASP A 466 -5.29 26.71 -8.32
N SER A 467 -4.48 26.27 -7.35
CA SER A 467 -3.66 27.21 -6.59
C SER A 467 -2.54 27.72 -7.49
N SER A 468 -2.58 29.02 -7.79
CA SER A 468 -1.55 29.77 -8.54
C SER A 468 -0.14 29.74 -7.93
N ALA A 469 0.09 28.94 -6.88
CA ALA A 469 1.39 28.77 -6.26
C ALA A 469 2.34 28.02 -7.21
N PRO A 470 3.58 28.50 -7.41
CA PRO A 470 4.55 27.80 -8.23
C PRO A 470 4.79 26.39 -7.64
N ALA A 471 4.69 25.37 -8.48
CA ALA A 471 4.96 24.00 -8.08
C ALA A 471 6.37 23.91 -7.47
N PRO A 472 6.57 23.12 -6.38
CA PRO A 472 7.88 22.98 -5.79
C PRO A 472 8.89 22.44 -6.82
N PRO A 473 10.13 22.93 -6.81
CA PRO A 473 11.11 22.67 -7.86
C PRO A 473 11.59 21.21 -7.94
N ASN A 474 11.53 20.46 -6.82
CA ASN A 474 12.05 19.10 -6.72
C ASN A 474 10.97 18.05 -6.44
N LEU A 475 9.95 18.00 -7.31
CA LEU A 475 8.83 17.06 -7.19
C LEU A 475 9.19 15.65 -7.66
N LEU A 476 8.83 14.65 -6.84
CA LEU A 476 9.00 13.25 -7.19
C LEU A 476 7.95 12.76 -8.21
N PRO A 477 8.36 11.95 -9.19
CA PRO A 477 7.45 11.10 -9.95
C PRO A 477 6.60 10.20 -9.02
N PRO A 478 5.31 9.92 -9.36
CA PRO A 478 4.44 9.04 -8.57
C PRO A 478 5.03 7.65 -8.30
N ILE A 479 5.76 7.10 -9.27
CA ILE A 479 6.44 5.80 -9.17
C ILE A 479 7.58 5.76 -8.14
N LEU A 480 7.94 6.92 -7.57
CA LEU A 480 8.97 7.09 -6.55
C LEU A 480 8.40 7.53 -5.19
N LEU A 481 7.07 7.52 -5.05
CA LEU A 481 6.39 8.03 -3.86
C LEU A 481 6.67 7.18 -2.62
N VAL A 482 6.58 5.86 -2.75
CA VAL A 482 6.87 4.91 -1.66
C VAL A 482 8.37 4.83 -1.30
N PRO A 483 9.31 4.78 -2.27
CA PRO A 483 10.75 4.85 -1.93
C PRO A 483 11.23 6.25 -1.52
N SER A 484 10.34 7.24 -1.38
CA SER A 484 10.72 8.63 -1.06
C SER A 484 11.57 8.80 0.21
N PRO A 485 11.36 8.07 1.33
CA PRO A 485 12.25 8.20 2.49
C PRO A 485 13.69 7.79 2.14
N ARG A 486 13.82 6.72 1.33
CA ARG A 486 15.14 6.24 0.88
C ARG A 486 15.81 7.19 -0.10
N LEU A 487 15.02 7.84 -0.96
CA LEU A 487 15.53 8.87 -1.86
C LEU A 487 16.03 10.10 -1.08
N PHE A 488 15.31 10.49 -0.03
CA PHE A 488 15.75 11.55 0.87
C PHE A 488 17.07 11.20 1.57
N ASP A 489 17.19 9.98 2.11
CA ASP A 489 18.45 9.48 2.67
C ASP A 489 19.59 9.51 1.64
N LEU A 490 19.32 9.09 0.40
CA LEU A 490 20.28 9.11 -0.70
C LEU A 490 20.70 10.54 -1.07
N GLN A 491 19.76 11.50 -1.13
CA GLN A 491 20.06 12.91 -1.38
C GLN A 491 21.03 13.44 -0.31
N ASN A 492 20.75 13.20 0.96
CA ASN A 492 21.63 13.60 2.07
C ASN A 492 22.99 12.91 2.01
N ARG A 493 23.01 11.62 1.65
CA ARG A 493 24.24 10.85 1.49
C ARG A 493 25.11 11.36 0.34
N PHE A 494 24.51 11.74 -0.80
CA PHE A 494 25.25 12.36 -1.90
C PHE A 494 25.79 13.74 -1.53
N GLN A 495 25.02 14.55 -0.80
CA GLN A 495 25.50 15.82 -0.28
C GLN A 495 26.70 15.62 0.68
N ALA A 496 26.63 14.64 1.57
CA ALA A 496 27.73 14.28 2.46
C ALA A 496 28.98 13.81 1.70
N LEU A 497 28.82 13.03 0.61
CA LEU A 497 29.93 12.61 -0.25
C LEU A 497 30.59 13.80 -0.96
N VAL A 498 29.79 14.78 -1.42
CA VAL A 498 30.33 16.03 -2.01
C VAL A 498 31.10 16.83 -0.96
N ILE A 499 30.55 16.98 0.25
CA ILE A 499 31.22 17.65 1.38
C ILE A 499 32.55 16.94 1.69
N LEU A 500 32.52 15.61 1.82
CA LEU A 500 33.69 14.80 2.12
C LEU A 500 34.78 14.95 1.05
N ALA A 501 34.41 14.95 -0.24
CA ALA A 501 35.33 15.20 -1.34
C ALA A 501 35.96 16.59 -1.25
N CYS A 502 35.16 17.62 -0.96
CA CYS A 502 35.69 18.97 -0.78
C CYS A 502 36.65 19.06 0.43
N LEU A 503 36.31 18.45 1.57
CA LEU A 503 37.18 18.42 2.76
C LEU A 503 38.48 17.66 2.49
N ALA A 504 38.43 16.57 1.71
CA ALA A 504 39.62 15.83 1.28
C ALA A 504 40.59 16.71 0.48
N THR A 505 40.09 17.68 -0.31
CA THR A 505 40.97 18.64 -1.01
C THR A 505 41.69 19.60 -0.05
N LEU A 506 41.07 19.96 1.08
CA LEU A 506 41.66 20.83 2.11
C LEU A 506 42.71 20.09 2.96
N ALA A 507 42.55 18.78 3.15
CA ALA A 507 43.52 17.93 3.84
C ALA A 507 44.90 17.94 3.15
N GLY A 508 44.95 18.24 1.85
CA GLY A 508 46.16 18.39 1.05
C GLY A 508 46.82 17.05 0.69
N PRO A 509 47.83 17.06 -0.20
CA PRO A 509 48.58 15.86 -0.52
C PRO A 509 49.38 15.39 0.71
N ALA A 510 49.27 14.10 1.04
CA ALA A 510 50.10 13.50 2.08
C ALA A 510 51.58 13.56 1.66
N PRO A 511 52.51 13.90 2.57
CA PRO A 511 53.93 13.87 2.26
C PRO A 511 54.37 12.44 1.89
N PRO A 512 55.27 12.28 0.91
CA PRO A 512 55.59 10.97 0.32
C PRO A 512 56.28 9.98 1.28
N SER A 513 56.70 10.42 2.48
CA SER A 513 57.49 9.61 3.42
C SER A 513 56.74 9.10 4.65
N THR A 514 55.47 9.47 4.86
CA THR A 514 54.67 8.95 5.98
C THR A 514 53.72 7.86 5.49
N ALA A 515 53.59 6.78 6.28
CA ALA A 515 52.77 5.62 5.95
C ALA A 515 51.37 6.04 5.44
N ALA A 516 51.01 5.54 4.26
CA ALA A 516 49.83 5.92 3.46
C ALA A 516 48.46 5.74 4.15
N GLU A 517 48.42 5.30 5.41
CA GLU A 517 47.20 5.04 6.20
C GLU A 517 46.55 6.32 6.76
N GLN A 518 47.29 7.43 6.87
CA GLN A 518 46.80 8.65 7.53
C GLN A 518 45.62 9.37 6.81
N PRO A 519 45.64 9.62 5.49
CA PRO A 519 44.53 10.34 4.84
C PRO A 519 43.26 9.47 4.71
N ALA A 520 43.41 8.16 4.53
CA ALA A 520 42.27 7.24 4.52
C ALA A 520 41.59 7.20 5.89
N ALA A 521 42.37 7.13 6.98
CA ALA A 521 41.83 7.16 8.35
C ALA A 521 41.09 8.48 8.67
N LEU A 522 41.61 9.63 8.20
CA LEU A 522 40.92 10.91 8.32
C LEU A 522 39.58 10.89 7.57
N VAL A 523 39.59 10.49 6.30
CA VAL A 523 38.36 10.47 5.48
C VAL A 523 37.34 9.49 6.02
N SER A 524 37.76 8.32 6.52
CA SER A 524 36.88 7.40 7.24
C SER A 524 36.26 8.05 8.47
N ARG A 525 37.05 8.78 9.27
CA ARG A 525 36.54 9.45 10.47
C ARG A 525 35.57 10.58 10.12
N LEU A 526 35.88 11.40 9.12
CA LEU A 526 34.99 12.45 8.62
C LEU A 526 33.71 11.85 8.06
N TRP A 527 33.79 10.73 7.32
CA TRP A 527 32.63 9.99 6.86
C TRP A 527 31.76 9.52 8.04
N THR A 528 32.33 8.92 9.08
CA THR A 528 31.57 8.48 10.25
C THR A 528 30.85 9.65 10.95
N ILE A 529 31.50 10.82 11.03
CA ILE A 529 30.87 12.03 11.59
C ILE A 529 29.69 12.46 10.72
N LEU A 530 29.88 12.55 9.40
CA LEU A 530 28.81 12.92 8.47
C LEU A 530 27.67 11.90 8.46
N GLU A 531 27.99 10.61 8.43
CA GLU A 531 27.03 9.50 8.46
C GLU A 531 26.16 9.53 9.71
N SER A 532 26.73 9.90 10.86
CA SER A 532 25.94 10.04 12.09
C SER A 532 24.94 11.20 12.09
N GLU A 533 25.05 12.15 11.14
CA GLU A 533 24.13 13.29 11.01
C GLU A 533 22.94 13.00 10.12
N PHE A 534 23.12 12.19 9.06
CA PHE A 534 22.04 11.88 8.12
C PHE A 534 21.48 10.47 8.28
N ALA A 535 22.23 9.52 8.86
CA ALA A 535 21.68 8.21 9.18
C ALA A 535 20.79 8.33 10.42
N PRO A 536 19.57 7.77 10.40
CA PRO A 536 18.75 7.71 11.60
C PRO A 536 19.55 6.99 12.71
N PRO A 537 19.64 7.56 13.93
CA PRO A 537 20.39 6.92 15.00
C PRO A 537 19.79 5.53 15.23
N ALA A 538 20.65 4.50 15.18
CA ALA A 538 20.22 3.15 15.50
C ALA A 538 19.51 3.19 16.87
N PRO A 539 18.27 2.67 16.98
CA PRO A 539 17.49 2.79 18.20
C PRO A 539 18.28 2.15 19.33
N SER A 540 18.81 2.98 20.23
CA SER A 540 19.56 2.48 21.37
C SER A 540 18.57 1.76 22.30
N PRO A 541 18.86 0.53 22.77
CA PRO A 541 17.97 -0.22 23.65
C PRO A 541 17.61 0.55 24.93
N ALA A 542 18.43 1.54 25.34
CA ALA A 542 18.13 2.43 26.45
C ALA A 542 17.01 3.46 26.15
N GLN A 543 16.83 3.87 24.89
CA GLN A 543 15.79 4.83 24.49
C GLN A 543 14.39 4.20 24.43
N LEU A 544 14.31 2.88 24.20
CA LEU A 544 13.05 2.13 24.19
C LEU A 544 12.48 1.89 25.61
N ALA A 545 13.32 1.92 26.64
CA ALA A 545 12.91 1.75 28.03
C ALA A 545 12.35 3.03 28.68
N SER A 546 12.64 4.21 28.10
CA SER A 546 12.11 5.49 28.56
C SER A 546 10.96 5.93 27.67
N SER A 547 9.72 5.70 28.10
CA SER A 547 8.49 6.14 27.42
C SER A 547 8.30 7.67 27.40
N SER A 548 9.24 8.43 27.96
CA SER A 548 9.32 9.87 27.77
C SER A 548 9.85 10.14 26.37
N SER A 549 8.96 10.57 25.47
CA SER A 549 9.28 11.10 24.14
C SER A 549 10.60 11.88 24.19
N PRO A 550 11.68 11.40 23.52
CA PRO A 550 12.92 12.15 23.52
C PRO A 550 12.63 13.50 22.85
N PRO A 551 13.08 14.63 23.42
CA PRO A 551 13.05 15.88 22.68
C PRO A 551 13.82 15.62 21.38
N ALA A 552 13.19 15.92 20.24
CA ALA A 552 13.87 15.93 18.95
C ALA A 552 15.21 16.63 19.17
N SER A 553 16.30 15.87 19.08
CA SER A 553 17.62 16.41 19.35
C SER A 553 17.82 17.44 18.26
N GLU A 554 17.73 18.72 18.61
CA GLU A 554 18.02 19.80 17.68
C GLU A 554 19.37 19.48 17.01
N PRO A 555 19.47 19.62 15.69
CA PRO A 555 20.69 19.30 14.95
C PRO A 555 21.82 20.11 15.57
N SER A 556 22.66 19.47 16.38
CA SER A 556 23.54 20.20 17.28
C SER A 556 24.59 20.91 16.42
N PRO A 557 24.59 22.25 16.31
CA PRO A 557 25.51 22.99 15.45
C PRO A 557 26.98 22.78 15.84
N THR A 558 27.20 22.26 17.06
CA THR A 558 28.50 21.83 17.59
C THR A 558 29.16 20.68 16.83
N ARG A 559 28.42 19.90 16.02
CA ARG A 559 29.01 18.74 15.31
C ARG A 559 29.66 19.09 13.98
N LEU A 560 29.17 20.11 13.26
CA LEU A 560 29.85 20.64 12.08
C LEU A 560 31.15 21.38 12.47
N ALA A 561 31.19 22.03 13.64
CA ALA A 561 32.40 22.62 14.19
C ALA A 561 33.53 21.58 14.37
N ASN A 562 33.16 20.33 14.68
CA ASN A 562 34.13 19.24 14.80
C ASN A 562 34.82 18.90 13.47
N LEU A 563 34.20 19.15 12.30
CA LEU A 563 34.83 18.82 11.00
C LEU A 563 36.10 19.65 10.77
N ALA A 564 36.05 20.95 11.08
CA ALA A 564 37.20 21.83 10.94
C ALA A 564 38.28 21.51 11.97
N ASP A 565 37.89 21.23 13.22
CA ASP A 565 38.82 20.86 14.27
C ASP A 565 39.50 19.50 14.01
N GLU A 566 38.80 18.55 13.39
CA GLU A 566 39.37 17.27 12.94
C GLU A 566 40.42 17.46 11.84
N LEU A 567 40.19 18.36 10.89
CA LEU A 567 41.19 18.72 9.87
C LEU A 567 42.41 19.41 10.49
N ILE A 568 42.20 20.30 11.46
CA ILE A 568 43.28 20.96 12.19
C ILE A 568 44.08 19.94 13.00
N ALA A 569 43.40 19.03 13.71
CA ALA A 569 44.03 17.96 14.48
C ALA A 569 44.80 16.98 13.57
N TYR A 570 44.29 16.70 12.38
CA TYR A 570 45.03 15.94 11.37
C TYR A 570 46.30 16.67 10.90
N ARG A 571 46.20 17.96 10.56
CA ARG A 571 47.35 18.78 10.14
C ARG A 571 48.41 18.88 11.23
N ARG A 572 48.00 19.02 12.50
CA ARG A 572 48.92 18.99 13.66
C ARG A 572 49.67 17.66 13.75
N ARG A 573 48.95 16.53 13.72
CA ARG A 573 49.56 15.19 13.73
C ARG A 573 50.51 14.96 12.54
N SER A 574 50.15 15.47 11.36
CA SER A 574 51.01 15.39 10.18
C SER A 574 52.25 16.28 10.29
N ALA A 575 52.15 17.46 10.91
CA ALA A 575 53.27 18.35 11.17
C ALA A 575 54.25 17.73 12.18
N ASP A 576 53.73 17.14 13.27
CA ASP A 576 54.52 16.41 14.27
C ASP A 576 55.29 15.25 13.63
N ALA A 577 54.66 14.50 12.72
CA ALA A 577 55.29 13.38 12.01
C ALA A 577 56.38 13.83 11.00
N THR A 578 56.29 15.05 10.49
CA THR A 578 57.24 15.59 9.49
C THR A 578 58.27 16.56 10.08
N ALA A 579 58.27 16.75 11.41
CA ALA A 579 59.05 17.77 12.11
C ALA A 579 58.85 19.20 11.56
N SER A 580 57.70 19.46 10.91
CA SER A 580 57.28 20.79 10.48
C SER A 580 56.71 21.54 11.69
N PRO A 581 56.86 22.88 11.78
CA PRO A 581 56.18 23.64 12.82
C PRO A 581 54.68 23.38 12.79
N PRO A 582 54.03 23.21 13.96
CA PRO A 582 52.60 22.97 14.04
C PRO A 582 51.84 24.17 13.46
N PRO A 583 50.65 23.95 12.86
CA PRO A 583 49.86 25.02 12.28
C PRO A 583 49.53 26.07 13.35
N GLY A 584 49.95 27.31 13.10
CA GLY A 584 49.68 28.44 13.98
C GLY A 584 48.19 28.77 14.07
N GLU A 585 47.82 29.64 15.00
CA GLU A 585 46.43 30.05 15.21
C GLU A 585 45.80 30.68 13.95
N GLU A 586 46.58 31.45 13.19
CA GLU A 586 46.16 32.03 11.91
C GLU A 586 45.87 30.97 10.83
N GLU A 587 46.63 29.87 10.82
CA GLU A 587 46.37 28.76 9.89
C GLU A 587 45.13 27.99 10.30
N ALA A 588 44.94 27.74 11.60
CA ALA A 588 43.72 27.16 12.13
C ALA A 588 42.48 28.02 11.80
N ALA A 589 42.57 29.34 11.97
CA ALA A 589 41.50 30.28 11.60
C ALA A 589 41.20 30.25 10.09
N ARG A 590 42.24 30.21 9.25
CA ARG A 590 42.09 30.07 7.79
C ARG A 590 41.47 28.73 7.38
N MET A 591 41.80 27.64 8.07
CA MET A 591 41.20 26.33 7.84
C MET A 591 39.72 26.33 8.19
N ARG A 592 39.32 26.88 9.34
CA ARG A 592 37.90 27.02 9.71
C ARG A 592 37.12 27.83 8.68
N ALA A 593 37.65 28.99 8.28
CA ALA A 593 37.04 29.81 7.24
C ALA A 593 36.93 29.08 5.88
N SER A 594 37.91 28.23 5.55
CA SER A 594 37.89 27.44 4.32
C SER A 594 36.84 26.33 4.37
N VAL A 595 36.71 25.65 5.51
CA VAL A 595 35.66 24.64 5.74
C VAL A 595 34.28 25.30 5.67
N ASP A 596 34.08 26.42 6.38
CA ASP A 596 32.82 27.18 6.34
C ASP A 596 32.45 27.65 4.93
N ARG A 597 33.44 28.01 4.12
CA ARG A 597 33.22 28.39 2.72
C ARG A 597 32.79 27.19 1.88
N VAL A 598 33.50 26.07 2.02
CA VAL A 598 33.27 24.83 1.27
C VAL A 598 31.92 24.18 1.59
N LEU A 599 31.40 24.36 2.81
CA LEU A 599 30.08 23.87 3.20
C LEU A 599 28.93 24.65 2.55
N ARG A 600 29.19 25.80 1.90
CA ARG A 600 28.16 26.56 1.19
C ARG A 600 27.90 25.95 -0.19
N THR A 601 26.65 25.71 -0.51
CA THR A 601 26.23 25.17 -1.82
C THR A 601 26.60 26.09 -3.00
N GLN A 602 26.83 27.38 -2.73
CA GLN A 602 27.25 28.35 -3.75
C GLN A 602 28.75 28.31 -4.06
N ASP A 603 29.58 27.65 -3.25
CA ASP A 603 31.03 27.58 -3.46
C ASP A 603 31.35 26.86 -4.79
N PRO A 604 32.29 27.38 -5.59
CA PRO A 604 32.61 26.80 -6.90
C PRO A 604 33.19 25.39 -6.81
N VAL A 605 33.91 25.07 -5.73
CA VAL A 605 34.47 23.72 -5.51
C VAL A 605 33.34 22.75 -5.22
N TYR A 606 32.40 23.14 -4.35
CA TYR A 606 31.20 22.36 -4.07
C TYR A 606 30.39 22.08 -5.35
N LYS A 607 30.09 23.12 -6.14
CA LYS A 607 29.37 22.99 -7.42
C LYS A 607 30.08 22.09 -8.42
N LEU A 608 31.42 22.19 -8.49
CA LEU A 608 32.22 21.34 -9.37
C LEU A 608 32.10 19.86 -8.99
N PHE A 609 32.28 19.53 -7.71
CA PHE A 609 32.18 18.15 -7.23
C PHE A 609 30.76 17.60 -7.36
N LYS A 610 29.75 18.41 -7.01
CA LYS A 610 28.33 18.08 -7.20
C LYS A 610 28.02 17.77 -8.67
N GLY A 611 28.48 18.63 -9.59
CA GLY A 611 28.26 18.46 -11.03
C GLY A 611 28.90 17.18 -11.58
N ARG A 612 30.16 16.92 -11.22
CA ARG A 612 30.87 15.69 -11.65
C ARG A 612 30.23 14.42 -11.10
N LEU A 613 29.82 14.44 -9.83
CA LEU A 613 29.15 13.29 -9.21
C LEU A 613 27.79 13.04 -9.85
N ARG A 614 26.99 14.10 -10.08
CA ARG A 614 25.71 14.02 -10.80
C ARG A 614 25.86 13.39 -12.18
N GLU A 615 26.87 13.81 -12.96
CA GLU A 615 27.15 13.25 -14.28
C GLU A 615 27.52 11.76 -14.23
N ALA A 616 28.40 11.38 -13.27
CA ALA A 616 28.80 9.99 -13.08
C ALA A 616 27.62 9.10 -12.63
N VAL A 617 26.78 9.58 -11.71
CA VAL A 617 25.56 8.89 -11.28
C VAL A 617 24.58 8.75 -12.44
N GLY A 618 24.35 9.81 -13.20
CA GLY A 618 23.48 9.78 -14.38
C GLY A 618 23.99 8.80 -15.46
N ALA A 619 25.30 8.70 -15.65
CA ALA A 619 25.89 7.70 -16.55
C ALA A 619 25.68 6.27 -16.04
N ALA A 620 25.97 6.01 -14.76
CA ALA A 620 25.77 4.69 -14.16
C ALA A 620 24.30 4.24 -14.21
N MET A 621 23.35 5.17 -14.02
CA MET A 621 21.91 4.90 -14.16
C MET A 621 21.53 4.54 -15.60
N ARG A 622 22.04 5.24 -16.62
CA ARG A 622 21.82 4.89 -18.03
C ARG A 622 22.45 3.56 -18.41
N ASP A 623 23.62 3.24 -17.86
CA ASP A 623 24.27 1.95 -18.08
C ASP A 623 23.44 0.82 -17.45
N ALA A 624 22.88 1.04 -16.25
CA ALA A 624 21.96 0.09 -15.62
C ALA A 624 20.69 -0.14 -16.45
N VAL A 625 20.12 0.94 -17.01
CA VAL A 625 18.97 0.88 -17.92
C VAL A 625 19.29 0.02 -19.15
N SER A 626 20.44 0.25 -19.77
CA SER A 626 20.88 -0.42 -21.01
C SER A 626 21.26 -1.89 -20.77
N ALA A 627 21.93 -2.20 -19.65
CA ALA A 627 22.33 -3.55 -19.29
C ALA A 627 21.11 -4.47 -19.08
N ALA A 628 20.01 -3.93 -18.53
CA ALA A 628 18.77 -4.66 -18.35
C ALA A 628 18.08 -5.05 -19.68
N GLU A 629 18.33 -4.29 -20.75
CA GLU A 629 17.81 -4.58 -22.09
C GLU A 629 18.68 -5.57 -22.86
N GLY A 630 20.01 -5.38 -22.83
CA GLY A 630 20.98 -6.25 -23.52
C GLY A 630 20.93 -7.71 -23.03
N ALA A 631 20.75 -7.92 -21.72
CA ALA A 631 20.65 -9.26 -21.13
C ALA A 631 19.36 -10.04 -21.49
N ARG A 632 18.42 -9.41 -22.20
CA ARG A 632 17.19 -10.07 -22.70
C ARG A 632 17.32 -10.56 -24.14
N GLY A 633 18.24 -10.00 -24.93
CA GLY A 633 18.35 -10.28 -26.37
C GLY A 633 19.20 -11.49 -26.73
N GLU A 634 20.13 -11.91 -25.87
CA GLU A 634 20.95 -13.08 -26.13
C GLU A 634 20.34 -14.32 -25.46
N PRO A 635 19.79 -15.28 -26.22
CA PRO A 635 19.48 -16.58 -25.65
C PRO A 635 20.81 -17.20 -25.25
N VAL A 636 21.14 -17.10 -23.96
CA VAL A 636 22.28 -17.81 -23.38
C VAL A 636 22.02 -19.29 -23.66
N GLN A 637 22.62 -19.80 -24.74
CA GLN A 637 22.74 -21.21 -25.04
C GLN A 637 23.55 -21.78 -23.87
N ARG A 638 22.86 -22.15 -22.80
CA ARG A 638 23.42 -22.98 -21.75
C ARG A 638 23.66 -24.33 -22.41
N VAL A 639 24.83 -24.48 -23.02
CA VAL A 639 25.38 -25.78 -23.39
C VAL A 639 25.29 -26.61 -22.12
N PRO A 640 24.47 -27.67 -22.09
CA PRO A 640 24.42 -28.56 -20.94
C PRO A 640 25.77 -29.27 -20.92
N THR A 641 26.72 -28.76 -20.15
CA THR A 641 27.91 -29.53 -19.78
C THR A 641 27.40 -30.68 -18.92
N GLY A 642 27.20 -31.81 -19.60
CA GLY A 642 26.64 -33.04 -19.05
C GLY A 642 27.50 -33.59 -17.93
N ALA A 643 27.13 -33.25 -16.70
CA ALA A 643 27.43 -34.08 -15.55
C ALA A 643 26.16 -34.89 -15.25
N MET A 644 26.08 -36.09 -15.83
CA MET A 644 25.11 -37.11 -15.42
C MET A 644 25.40 -37.49 -13.96
N ARG A 645 24.73 -36.82 -13.01
CA ARG A 645 24.67 -37.29 -11.62
C ARG A 645 23.47 -38.20 -11.47
N SER A 646 23.71 -39.51 -11.52
CA SER A 646 22.78 -40.52 -11.02
C SER A 646 22.89 -40.59 -9.50
N GLY A 647 21.88 -40.11 -8.79
CA GLY A 647 21.79 -40.25 -7.34
C GLY A 647 20.50 -39.62 -6.84
N ARG A 648 19.76 -40.37 -6.02
CA ARG A 648 18.53 -39.95 -5.32
C ARG A 648 18.82 -38.76 -4.39
N GLU A 649 18.94 -37.56 -4.94
CA GLU A 649 18.59 -36.35 -4.20
C GLU A 649 17.13 -36.07 -4.48
N VAL A 650 16.33 -36.11 -3.41
CA VAL A 650 14.97 -35.59 -3.40
C VAL A 650 15.04 -34.21 -4.01
N ALA A 651 14.51 -34.08 -5.23
CA ALA A 651 14.39 -32.81 -5.92
C ALA A 651 13.52 -31.91 -5.04
N ARG A 652 14.17 -31.13 -4.14
CA ARG A 652 13.66 -29.84 -3.73
C ARG A 652 13.57 -29.05 -5.02
N GLY A 653 12.42 -29.18 -5.69
CA GLY A 653 12.10 -28.43 -6.87
C GLY A 653 12.18 -26.97 -6.48
N GLY A 654 13.35 -26.37 -6.72
CA GLY A 654 13.57 -24.95 -6.51
C GLY A 654 12.46 -24.26 -7.25
N THR A 655 11.56 -23.63 -6.48
CA THR A 655 10.42 -22.92 -7.03
C THR A 655 10.97 -21.94 -8.07
N PRO A 656 10.30 -21.74 -9.20
CA PRO A 656 10.76 -20.79 -10.22
C PRO A 656 10.99 -19.36 -9.67
N ARG A 657 10.47 -19.07 -8.47
CA ARG A 657 10.57 -17.83 -7.69
C ARG A 657 12.00 -17.45 -7.27
N ALA A 658 12.77 -18.38 -6.68
CA ALA A 658 14.14 -18.11 -6.22
C ALA A 658 15.12 -17.77 -7.37
N LYS A 659 14.83 -18.25 -8.59
CA LYS A 659 15.64 -17.94 -9.79
C LYS A 659 15.45 -16.51 -10.29
N GLY A 660 14.32 -15.88 -9.96
CA GLY A 660 14.02 -14.50 -10.35
C GLY A 660 14.88 -13.51 -9.58
N ALA A 661 14.91 -13.63 -8.25
CA ALA A 661 15.70 -12.75 -7.38
C ALA A 661 17.21 -12.91 -7.62
N GLU A 662 17.70 -14.14 -7.80
CA GLU A 662 19.11 -14.36 -8.12
C GLU A 662 19.51 -13.73 -9.46
N ARG A 663 18.59 -13.73 -10.45
CA ARG A 663 18.82 -13.09 -11.76
C ARG A 663 18.75 -11.56 -11.67
N ALA A 664 17.87 -11.00 -10.84
CA ALA A 664 17.81 -9.57 -10.56
C ALA A 664 19.09 -9.09 -9.84
N GLN A 665 19.54 -9.81 -8.83
CA GLN A 665 20.80 -9.51 -8.12
C GLN A 665 22.02 -9.61 -9.05
N ARG A 666 22.06 -10.61 -9.96
CA ARG A 666 23.16 -10.72 -10.94
C ARG A 666 23.21 -9.54 -11.91
N ARG A 667 22.06 -9.01 -12.36
CA ARG A 667 22.01 -7.86 -13.29
C ARG A 667 22.60 -6.59 -12.68
N VAL A 668 22.42 -6.38 -11.39
CA VAL A 668 22.89 -5.15 -10.72
C VAL A 668 24.41 -5.18 -10.44
N ARG A 669 25.01 -6.37 -10.32
CA ARG A 669 26.46 -6.51 -10.09
C ARG A 669 27.32 -6.01 -11.25
N ASP A 670 26.77 -5.93 -12.46
CA ASP A 670 27.53 -5.56 -13.66
C ASP A 670 27.55 -4.06 -13.94
N VAL A 671 26.86 -3.24 -13.13
CA VAL A 671 26.87 -1.78 -13.31
C VAL A 671 28.22 -1.22 -12.90
N ARG A 672 29.01 -0.82 -13.91
CA ARG A 672 30.31 -0.18 -13.75
C ARG A 672 30.13 1.31 -13.61
N MET A 673 30.42 1.84 -12.43
CA MET A 673 30.49 3.28 -12.23
C MET A 673 31.89 3.78 -12.58
N VAL A 674 31.97 4.76 -13.48
CA VAL A 674 33.20 5.53 -13.69
C VAL A 674 33.32 6.54 -12.56
N VAL A 675 34.35 6.38 -11.71
CA VAL A 675 34.57 7.24 -10.56
C VAL A 675 34.97 8.64 -11.04
N PRO A 676 34.21 9.70 -10.67
CA PRO A 676 34.51 11.05 -11.14
C PRO A 676 35.79 11.61 -10.53
N LYS A 677 36.45 12.51 -11.28
CA LYS A 677 37.70 13.15 -10.85
C LYS A 677 37.56 13.86 -9.51
N GLY A 678 38.47 13.51 -8.60
CA GLY A 678 38.52 13.98 -7.21
C GLY A 678 37.63 13.21 -6.23
N PHE A 679 37.00 12.12 -6.69
CA PHE A 679 36.50 11.04 -5.83
C PHE A 679 37.41 9.80 -5.88
N GLU A 680 38.55 9.88 -6.58
CA GLU A 680 39.43 8.73 -6.81
C GLU A 680 40.26 8.34 -5.59
N ALA A 681 40.61 9.32 -4.74
CA ALA A 681 41.43 9.16 -3.56
C ALA A 681 40.91 10.06 -2.42
N PRO A 682 40.94 9.60 -1.16
CA PRO A 682 41.33 8.26 -0.70
C PRO A 682 40.35 7.15 -1.14
N THR A 683 40.79 5.88 -1.11
CA THR A 683 39.99 4.73 -1.60
C THR A 683 38.62 4.63 -0.92
N VAL A 684 38.53 5.01 0.35
CA VAL A 684 37.28 5.05 1.12
C VAL A 684 36.21 5.93 0.45
N LEU A 685 36.60 7.09 -0.11
CA LEU A 685 35.66 7.98 -0.80
C LEU A 685 35.10 7.31 -2.07
N ARG A 686 35.97 6.63 -2.82
CA ARG A 686 35.59 5.84 -3.99
C ARG A 686 34.62 4.72 -3.61
N GLU A 687 34.98 3.93 -2.61
CA GLU A 687 34.18 2.80 -2.13
C GLU A 687 32.80 3.26 -1.68
N LYS A 688 32.69 4.38 -0.95
CA LYS A 688 31.40 4.92 -0.51
C LYS A 688 30.56 5.48 -1.65
N VAL A 689 31.18 6.08 -2.66
CA VAL A 689 30.47 6.48 -3.88
C VAL A 689 29.93 5.25 -4.61
N GLU A 690 30.74 4.22 -4.81
CA GLU A 690 30.32 2.99 -5.49
C GLU A 690 29.24 2.24 -4.71
N GLU A 691 29.36 2.10 -3.39
CA GLU A 691 28.37 1.50 -2.49
C GLU A 691 27.02 2.24 -2.61
N THR A 692 27.05 3.57 -2.52
CA THR A 692 25.84 4.40 -2.57
C THR A 692 25.13 4.28 -3.92
N VAL A 693 25.88 4.28 -5.02
CA VAL A 693 25.29 4.20 -6.37
C VAL A 693 24.85 2.79 -6.71
N ARG A 694 25.72 1.79 -6.54
CA ARG A 694 25.44 0.41 -6.97
C ARG A 694 24.43 -0.26 -6.07
N GLU A 695 24.66 -0.24 -4.76
CA GLU A 695 23.83 -0.98 -3.80
C GLU A 695 22.57 -0.17 -3.49
N ARG A 696 22.71 1.08 -3.05
CA ARG A 696 21.54 1.82 -2.53
C ARG A 696 20.67 2.44 -3.64
N LEU A 697 21.26 3.08 -4.65
CA LEU A 697 20.48 3.70 -5.73
C LEU A 697 20.01 2.68 -6.79
N VAL A 698 20.94 1.92 -7.38
CA VAL A 698 20.59 1.03 -8.50
C VAL A 698 19.90 -0.25 -8.01
N GLN A 699 20.42 -0.92 -6.99
CA GLN A 699 19.83 -2.19 -6.54
C GLN A 699 18.49 -1.99 -5.83
N GLU A 700 18.44 -1.09 -4.85
CA GLU A 700 17.24 -0.94 -4.02
C GLU A 700 16.19 -0.08 -4.73
N VAL A 701 16.52 1.15 -5.14
CA VAL A 701 15.52 2.05 -5.72
C VAL A 701 15.21 1.70 -7.18
N TRP A 702 16.21 1.68 -8.05
CA TRP A 702 15.95 1.45 -9.48
C TRP A 702 15.43 0.05 -9.75
N GLY A 703 16.02 -0.97 -9.11
CA GLY A 703 15.54 -2.35 -9.17
C GLY A 703 14.08 -2.48 -8.72
N TRP A 704 13.69 -1.76 -7.66
CA TRP A 704 12.30 -1.69 -7.20
C TRP A 704 11.36 -1.06 -8.23
N VAL A 705 11.74 0.06 -8.84
CA VAL A 705 10.92 0.73 -9.87
C VAL A 705 10.71 -0.18 -11.08
N GLU A 706 11.75 -0.84 -11.57
CA GLU A 706 11.62 -1.79 -12.69
C GLU A 706 10.71 -2.97 -12.36
N GLU A 707 10.82 -3.48 -11.13
CA GLU A 707 10.04 -4.61 -10.64
C GLU A 707 8.56 -4.26 -10.51
N VAL A 708 8.26 -3.18 -9.79
CA VAL A 708 6.90 -2.78 -9.41
C VAL A 708 6.17 -2.07 -10.55
N TRP A 709 6.85 -1.15 -11.25
CA TRP A 709 6.24 -0.25 -12.22
C TRP A 709 6.54 -0.58 -13.68
N GLY A 710 7.54 -1.41 -13.97
CA GLY A 710 7.94 -1.73 -15.34
C GLY A 710 6.82 -2.31 -16.22
N GLY A 711 5.83 -3.01 -15.63
CA GLY A 711 4.64 -3.49 -16.36
C GLY A 711 3.59 -2.41 -16.60
N VAL A 712 3.46 -1.43 -15.70
CA VAL A 712 2.51 -0.31 -15.84
C VAL A 712 3.04 0.70 -16.87
N LEU A 713 4.35 0.95 -16.87
CA LEU A 713 5.01 1.90 -17.76
C LEU A 713 5.32 1.33 -19.15
N GLY A 714 5.06 0.04 -19.40
CA GLY A 714 5.33 -0.61 -20.68
C GLY A 714 6.81 -0.97 -20.93
N TRP A 715 7.68 -0.85 -19.93
CA TRP A 715 9.11 -1.21 -20.03
C TRP A 715 9.35 -2.71 -20.07
N LYS A 716 8.46 -3.49 -19.45
CA LYS A 716 8.40 -4.93 -19.68
C LYS A 716 7.67 -5.08 -21.01
N ARG A 717 8.40 -5.45 -22.08
CA ARG A 717 7.75 -6.07 -23.25
C ARG A 717 6.78 -7.09 -22.69
N ALA A 718 5.49 -6.92 -23.00
CA ALA A 718 4.52 -7.98 -22.80
C ALA A 718 5.22 -9.23 -23.32
N ASP A 719 5.48 -10.21 -22.48
CA ASP A 719 6.10 -11.44 -22.91
C ASP A 719 5.20 -11.95 -24.04
N VAL A 720 5.65 -11.71 -25.27
CA VAL A 720 5.00 -12.13 -26.48
C VAL A 720 4.97 -13.65 -26.35
N ASP A 721 3.76 -14.19 -26.37
CA ASP A 721 3.45 -15.63 -26.46
C ASP A 721 3.27 -16.43 -25.15
N GLU A 722 2.44 -15.95 -24.22
CA GLU A 722 1.50 -16.87 -23.54
C GLU A 722 0.03 -16.65 -23.97
N SER A 723 -0.27 -15.53 -24.66
CA SER A 723 -1.61 -15.25 -25.20
C SER A 723 -1.74 -15.46 -26.72
N ALA A 724 -0.65 -15.52 -27.50
CA ALA A 724 -0.73 -15.77 -28.95
C ALA A 724 -0.48 -17.23 -29.36
N ALA A 725 -0.20 -18.12 -28.40
CA ALA A 725 -0.25 -19.57 -28.61
C ALA A 725 -1.67 -20.15 -28.46
N SER A 726 -2.70 -19.31 -28.26
CA SER A 726 -4.12 -19.71 -28.18
C SER A 726 -5.05 -19.02 -29.19
N ALA A 727 -4.50 -18.31 -30.17
CA ALA A 727 -5.20 -17.94 -31.40
C ALA A 727 -4.61 -18.77 -32.55
#